data_AF-A0A8H9L253-F1
#
_entry.id   AF-A0A8H9L253-F1
#
_cell.length_a   1.000
_cell.length_b   1.000
_cell.length_c   1.000
_cell.angle_alpha   90.00
_cell.angle_beta   90.00
_cell.angle_gamma   90.00
#
_symmetry.space_group_name_H-M   'P 1'
#
loop_
_entity.id
_entity.type
_entity.pdbx_description
1 polymer ?
#
loop_
_entity_poly.entity_id
_entity_poly.type
_entity_poly.pdbx_seq_one_letter_code
_entity_poly.pdbx_strand_id
1 'polypeptide(L)'
;MANRSESPIWPHAPRRRRAIWNYPRPNHTGLRAWVPSWRVVVGTLLTGLSLGIGVFTAAWIGWPVPAERPEIGSETTTVYYANDKVMGKFAAVDRTIRPLDELPDYIPEAVLASEDQNFRDHIGVDPLGIVRAFVSNVTGGQRQGASTLTQQYVENTYFEPGQTSYADKFREAVLALKVDRAKSKDEILEGYVNSIYLGRGAYGFEAAAKAYFNKPAAKLTVSETAMLVGIIPSPSYWDPRFGEESRAIAEVKWERVLRNMAAQGVITEQERAEATFPEPVEYKPPTRAGQVGYLLEEVRKELAAEGISEDDLLKNGYEIHTTINPAWQKAAVETANTIPREGENKAADGLSVSIVSIDPKDGAIRALYGGRDYAKNQFNAATDGKAQAGSTFKPFTLIGALEEGHELNERYVGNSPMKIPGWNDGPGQPDKELTNFGAPGTGGESFGEIDLVKATADSVNTVYAQLNVEIGPEKSQDVAIRAGIPQDSTNSYLSNVLGTEPVRAVDIARAYSTFAAQGTRTTPHIVTEVRDGEKLVHEFSAPPTAGAIQPEVMTKATYALQHVVTEGSGKPASELVGPDGTPRPVAGKTGSTNDNKAAWFAGYIPQLTTVVGLYQQGEGGSEETISPFGEWQNVTGGTWPVTAWAHYMGQITEGMEVEQFPEYEPPAPEPSFSPSTSPSPSNTPEALVTVPADLIGQQVAAAMARLSGLGLPPVIVDVENEAARGTVLSVQQAGQQVPRGTEIRLEVSTGPRERTTKVPGGLVGSNEGSARARVQNAGLQPEVVYEASEDVGQGVVIRTEPGEGTEVPEGSRVRIVVSSGPGIGLPTGEPSGPGGGGGGGGGGGGPGGGD
;
A
#
# COMPACT_ATOMS: atom_id res chain seq x y z
N MET A 1 -69.71 62.59 78.48
CA MET A 1 -70.99 62.43 77.74
C MET A 1 -70.68 62.63 76.26
N ALA A 2 -71.17 61.70 75.42
CA ALA A 2 -71.61 61.84 74.02
C ALA A 2 -70.79 62.70 73.01
N ASN A 3 -70.75 62.45 71.70
CA ASN A 3 -71.09 61.37 70.78
C ASN A 3 -70.72 61.97 69.40
N ARG A 4 -70.13 61.15 68.50
CA ARG A 4 -70.15 61.25 67.02
C ARG A 4 -69.70 62.53 66.30
N SER A 5 -68.73 62.33 65.40
CA SER A 5 -68.89 62.74 64.00
C SER A 5 -68.39 61.63 63.08
N GLU A 6 -69.19 61.31 62.07
CA GLU A 6 -68.95 60.32 61.02
C GLU A 6 -68.46 61.00 59.72
N SER A 7 -67.43 60.40 59.11
CA SER A 7 -67.22 60.15 57.65
C SER A 7 -66.89 61.33 56.71
N PRO A 8 -66.14 61.14 55.57
CA PRO A 8 -66.13 59.91 54.75
C PRO A 8 -64.77 59.44 54.13
N ILE A 9 -64.90 58.32 53.42
CA ILE A 9 -63.94 57.30 52.98
C ILE A 9 -63.35 57.58 51.57
N TRP A 10 -62.11 57.11 51.32
CA TRP A 10 -61.62 56.67 49.99
C TRP A 10 -60.91 55.30 50.10
N PRO A 11 -60.93 54.44 49.06
CA PRO A 11 -60.58 53.01 49.17
C PRO A 11 -59.09 52.73 48.91
N HIS A 12 -58.49 51.84 49.69
CA HIS A 12 -57.13 51.33 49.44
C HIS A 12 -57.14 50.14 48.46
N ALA A 13 -56.32 50.24 47.42
CA ALA A 13 -56.09 49.22 46.40
C ALA A 13 -55.42 47.94 46.97
N PRO A 14 -55.64 46.76 46.36
CA PRO A 14 -55.09 45.49 46.86
C PRO A 14 -53.58 45.38 46.62
N ARG A 15 -52.83 45.00 47.66
CA ARG A 15 -51.40 44.64 47.57
C ARG A 15 -51.22 43.45 46.61
N ARG A 16 -50.64 43.70 45.43
CA ARG A 16 -50.19 42.64 44.50
C ARG A 16 -49.22 41.69 45.24
N ARG A 17 -49.51 40.38 45.19
CA ARG A 17 -48.57 39.32 45.60
C ARG A 17 -47.30 39.49 44.76
N ARG A 18 -46.14 39.62 45.42
CA ARG A 18 -44.85 39.63 44.73
C ARG A 18 -44.66 38.25 44.10
N ALA A 19 -44.64 38.18 42.78
CA ALA A 19 -44.31 36.96 42.06
C ALA A 19 -42.90 36.49 42.46
N ILE A 20 -42.76 35.18 42.68
CA ILE A 20 -41.53 34.54 43.16
C ILE A 20 -40.44 34.63 42.09
N TRP A 21 -40.85 34.70 40.82
CA TRP A 21 -40.00 34.93 39.66
C TRP A 21 -40.17 36.37 39.16
N ASN A 22 -39.17 37.21 39.42
CA ASN A 22 -39.18 38.64 39.10
C ASN A 22 -38.08 38.94 38.06
N TYR A 23 -38.23 38.36 36.87
CA TYR A 23 -37.29 38.46 35.76
C TYR A 23 -38.05 38.44 34.40
N PRO A 24 -37.68 39.29 33.43
CA PRO A 24 -36.75 40.43 33.52
C PRO A 24 -37.22 41.47 34.55
N ARG A 25 -36.30 42.22 35.16
CA ARG A 25 -36.59 43.06 36.34
C ARG A 25 -37.47 44.26 35.93
N PRO A 26 -38.74 44.36 36.40
CA PRO A 26 -39.68 45.35 35.89
C PRO A 26 -39.36 46.81 36.26
N ASN A 27 -38.44 47.04 37.19
CA ASN A 27 -38.04 48.38 37.65
C ASN A 27 -36.73 48.88 37.03
N HIS A 28 -36.19 48.20 36.01
CA HIS A 28 -34.94 48.58 35.34
C HIS A 28 -35.16 48.64 33.82
N THR A 29 -34.49 49.55 33.14
CA THR A 29 -34.56 49.73 31.68
C THR A 29 -33.21 49.41 31.02
N GLY A 30 -33.23 49.04 29.73
CA GLY A 30 -32.04 48.64 28.97
C GLY A 30 -31.46 47.27 29.40
N LEU A 31 -30.16 47.05 29.14
CA LEU A 31 -29.45 45.79 29.46
C LEU A 31 -29.53 45.39 30.95
N ARG A 32 -29.74 46.35 31.86
CA ARG A 32 -29.89 46.09 33.30
C ARG A 32 -31.20 45.40 33.69
N ALA A 33 -32.22 45.45 32.85
CA ALA A 33 -33.46 44.70 33.04
C ALA A 33 -33.25 43.18 32.89
N TRP A 34 -32.21 42.80 32.14
CA TRP A 34 -31.83 41.43 31.78
C TRP A 34 -30.71 40.87 32.66
N VAL A 35 -30.29 41.58 33.72
CA VAL A 35 -29.32 41.04 34.68
C VAL A 35 -30.08 40.28 35.78
N PRO A 36 -29.90 38.95 35.95
CA PRO A 36 -30.64 38.16 36.93
C PRO A 36 -30.51 38.73 38.34
N SER A 37 -31.59 38.71 39.14
CA SER A 37 -31.50 39.15 40.55
C SER A 37 -30.55 38.24 41.33
N TRP A 38 -29.87 38.76 42.36
CA TRP A 38 -29.00 37.92 43.20
C TRP A 38 -29.74 36.71 43.79
N ARG A 39 -31.06 36.83 44.01
CA ARG A 39 -31.92 35.72 44.46
C ARG A 39 -32.15 34.67 43.38
N VAL A 40 -32.24 35.08 42.11
CA VAL A 40 -32.32 34.16 40.97
C VAL A 40 -30.96 33.51 40.75
N VAL A 41 -29.85 34.25 40.83
CA VAL A 41 -28.50 33.69 40.74
C VAL A 41 -28.26 32.67 41.85
N VAL A 42 -28.47 33.04 43.11
CA VAL A 42 -28.29 32.16 44.27
C VAL A 42 -29.29 31.01 44.23
N GLY A 43 -30.57 31.26 43.90
CA GLY A 43 -31.58 30.22 43.80
C GLY A 43 -31.26 29.19 42.72
N THR A 44 -30.81 29.63 41.54
CA THR A 44 -30.36 28.74 40.46
C THR A 44 -29.10 27.98 40.84
N LEU A 45 -28.12 28.63 41.49
CA LEU A 45 -26.91 27.96 41.98
C LEU A 45 -27.24 26.88 43.02
N LEU A 46 -28.08 27.18 44.01
CA LEU A 46 -28.48 26.22 45.04
C LEU A 46 -29.32 25.08 44.46
N THR A 47 -30.21 25.36 43.51
CA THR A 47 -30.99 24.33 42.82
C THR A 47 -30.09 23.44 41.97
N GLY A 48 -29.16 24.02 41.23
CA GLY A 48 -28.16 23.28 40.46
C GLY A 48 -27.26 22.42 41.34
N LEU A 49 -26.79 22.96 42.47
CA LEU A 49 -26.02 22.20 43.46
C LEU A 49 -26.84 21.04 44.03
N SER A 50 -28.11 21.28 44.37
CA SER A 50 -28.99 20.24 44.92
C SER A 50 -29.28 19.14 43.91
N LEU A 51 -29.49 19.49 42.63
CA LEU A 51 -29.63 18.53 41.54
C LEU A 51 -28.33 17.73 41.33
N GLY A 52 -27.18 18.39 41.35
CA GLY A 52 -25.87 17.75 41.25
C GLY A 52 -25.63 16.75 42.38
N ILE A 53 -25.93 17.14 43.63
CA ILE A 53 -25.86 16.24 44.80
C ILE A 53 -26.83 15.06 44.62
N GLY A 54 -28.05 15.30 44.14
CA GLY A 54 -29.03 14.25 43.86
C GLY A 54 -28.53 13.23 42.83
N VAL A 55 -28.00 13.71 41.70
CA VAL A 55 -27.42 12.86 40.63
C VAL A 55 -26.23 12.08 41.16
N PHE A 56 -25.32 12.73 41.88
CA PHE A 56 -24.16 12.06 42.49
C PHE A 56 -24.59 10.99 43.50
N THR A 57 -25.57 11.28 44.36
CA THR A 57 -26.08 10.32 45.35
C THR A 57 -26.73 9.12 44.67
N ALA A 58 -27.52 9.36 43.62
CA ALA A 58 -28.12 8.28 42.82
C ALA A 58 -27.06 7.41 42.14
N ALA A 59 -26.03 8.02 41.54
CA ALA A 59 -24.89 7.30 40.95
C ALA A 59 -24.10 6.51 42.01
N TRP A 60 -23.83 7.12 43.17
CA TRP A 60 -23.15 6.47 44.29
C TRP A 60 -23.91 5.25 44.80
N ILE A 61 -25.23 5.30 44.87
CA ILE A 61 -26.05 4.15 45.31
C ILE A 61 -26.21 3.12 44.18
N GLY A 62 -26.44 3.59 42.95
CA GLY A 62 -26.82 2.75 41.81
C GLY A 62 -25.67 2.01 41.12
N TRP A 63 -24.43 2.48 41.25
CA TRP A 63 -23.27 1.86 40.60
C TRP A 63 -22.41 1.07 41.58
N PRO A 64 -22.59 -0.26 41.76
CA PRO A 64 -21.71 -1.06 42.60
C PRO A 64 -20.26 -1.01 42.09
N VAL A 65 -19.28 -1.21 42.99
CA VAL A 65 -17.89 -1.44 42.57
C VAL A 65 -17.87 -2.82 41.89
N PRO A 66 -17.53 -2.92 40.60
CA PRO A 66 -17.39 -4.21 39.93
C PRO A 66 -16.34 -5.05 40.67
N ALA A 67 -16.42 -6.38 40.55
CA ALA A 67 -15.28 -7.21 40.95
C ALA A 67 -14.04 -6.70 40.19
N GLU A 68 -12.89 -6.69 40.86
CA GLU A 68 -11.61 -6.48 40.17
C GLU A 68 -11.57 -7.46 38.99
N ARG A 69 -11.20 -6.96 37.81
CA ARG A 69 -11.02 -7.82 36.65
C ARG A 69 -10.08 -8.96 37.06
N PRO A 70 -10.46 -10.24 36.88
CA PRO A 70 -9.57 -11.36 37.18
C PRO A 70 -8.32 -11.18 36.32
N GLU A 71 -7.25 -10.72 36.97
CA GLU A 71 -5.99 -10.28 36.36
C GLU A 71 -6.20 -9.39 35.12
N ILE A 72 -5.99 -8.08 35.26
CA ILE A 72 -5.96 -7.06 34.19
C ILE A 72 -5.06 -7.44 32.97
N GLY A 73 -4.31 -8.55 33.03
CA GLY A 73 -3.55 -9.13 31.92
C GLY A 73 -4.14 -10.41 31.28
N SER A 74 -5.39 -10.79 31.57
CA SER A 74 -6.01 -12.01 31.00
C SER A 74 -6.79 -11.77 29.70
N GLU A 75 -7.16 -10.53 29.39
CA GLU A 75 -7.77 -10.17 28.10
C GLU A 75 -6.68 -10.05 27.03
N THR A 76 -6.06 -11.19 26.73
CA THR A 76 -5.14 -11.33 25.61
C THR A 76 -5.93 -11.17 24.32
N THR A 77 -5.55 -10.22 23.46
CA THR A 77 -6.10 -10.16 22.11
C THR A 77 -5.85 -11.51 21.43
N THR A 78 -6.92 -12.16 21.02
CA THR A 78 -6.88 -13.50 20.45
C THR A 78 -7.08 -13.39 18.95
N VAL A 79 -6.18 -14.02 18.20
CA VAL A 79 -6.23 -14.08 16.74
C VAL A 79 -6.74 -15.45 16.35
N TYR A 80 -7.71 -15.48 15.45
CA TYR A 80 -8.40 -16.66 14.96
C TYR A 80 -8.06 -16.90 13.49
N TYR A 81 -7.93 -18.17 13.13
CA TYR A 81 -7.95 -18.62 11.73
C TYR A 81 -9.33 -18.39 11.11
N ALA A 82 -9.44 -18.55 9.79
CA ALA A 82 -10.71 -18.42 9.05
C ALA A 82 -11.81 -19.43 9.45
N ASN A 83 -11.49 -20.43 10.28
CA ASN A 83 -12.45 -21.40 10.83
C ASN A 83 -12.72 -21.20 12.33
N ASP A 84 -12.44 -19.99 12.84
CA ASP A 84 -12.65 -19.56 14.22
C ASP A 84 -11.86 -20.35 15.27
N LYS A 85 -10.86 -21.14 14.85
CA LYS A 85 -9.90 -21.72 15.79
C LYS A 85 -8.83 -20.69 16.14
N VAL A 86 -8.42 -20.68 17.41
CA VAL A 86 -7.33 -19.82 17.87
C VAL A 86 -6.05 -20.11 17.10
N MET A 87 -5.53 -19.08 16.41
CA MET A 87 -4.22 -19.06 15.77
C MET A 87 -3.13 -18.70 16.78
N GLY A 88 -3.36 -17.66 17.57
CA GLY A 88 -2.42 -17.21 18.58
C GLY A 88 -2.94 -15.99 19.33
N LYS A 89 -2.06 -15.36 20.11
CA LYS A 89 -2.45 -14.27 21.02
C LYS A 89 -1.43 -13.15 21.01
N PHE A 90 -1.91 -11.91 21.09
CA PHE A 90 -1.13 -10.80 21.61
C PHE A 90 -1.33 -10.74 23.11
N ALA A 91 -0.27 -11.10 23.83
CA ALA A 91 -0.24 -11.13 25.28
C ALA A 91 0.96 -10.33 25.75
N ALA A 92 0.78 -9.63 26.85
CA ALA A 92 1.86 -8.93 27.51
C ALA A 92 2.86 -9.92 28.12
N VAL A 93 4.11 -9.47 28.25
CA VAL A 93 5.19 -10.23 28.86
C VAL A 93 5.10 -10.10 30.38
N ASP A 94 5.01 -11.26 31.06
CA ASP A 94 5.33 -11.50 32.48
C ASP A 94 4.95 -10.36 33.46
N ARG A 95 3.73 -10.40 34.00
CA ARG A 95 3.33 -9.55 35.13
C ARG A 95 3.76 -10.19 36.46
N THR A 96 5.03 -10.05 36.82
CA THR A 96 5.50 -10.41 38.16
C THR A 96 5.06 -9.32 39.15
N ILE A 97 4.08 -9.61 40.01
CA ILE A 97 3.65 -8.69 41.08
C ILE A 97 4.78 -8.55 42.11
N ARG A 98 5.14 -7.32 42.44
CA ARG A 98 6.10 -6.96 43.48
C ARG A 98 5.44 -6.09 44.55
N PRO A 99 5.49 -6.51 45.82
CA PRO A 99 5.14 -5.64 46.93
C PRO A 99 5.93 -4.34 46.90
N LEU A 100 5.33 -3.21 47.32
CA LEU A 100 6.00 -1.91 47.32
C LEU A 100 7.27 -1.88 48.17
N ASP A 101 7.32 -2.65 49.27
CA ASP A 101 8.47 -2.71 50.18
C ASP A 101 9.67 -3.50 49.60
N GLU A 102 9.47 -4.26 48.52
CA GLU A 102 10.55 -4.87 47.74
C GLU A 102 11.12 -3.92 46.66
N LEU A 103 10.49 -2.76 46.44
CA LEU A 103 10.91 -1.75 45.46
C LEU A 103 11.66 -0.59 46.14
N PRO A 104 12.65 0.02 45.47
CA PRO A 104 13.29 1.23 45.96
C PRO A 104 12.29 2.37 46.15
N ASP A 105 12.36 3.07 47.28
CA ASP A 105 11.42 4.14 47.66
C ASP A 105 11.24 5.22 46.57
N TYR A 106 12.28 5.51 45.78
CA TYR A 106 12.18 6.50 44.71
C TYR A 106 11.31 6.06 43.53
N ILE A 107 10.95 4.78 43.37
CA ILE A 107 10.02 4.31 42.33
C ILE A 107 8.60 4.84 42.57
N PRO A 108 7.93 4.47 43.68
CA PRO A 108 6.62 5.02 43.99
C PRO A 108 6.66 6.56 44.10
N GLU A 109 7.70 7.14 44.70
CA GLU A 109 7.81 8.60 44.83
C GLU A 109 8.02 9.32 43.48
N ALA A 110 8.70 8.72 42.50
CA ALA A 110 8.80 9.27 41.15
C ALA A 110 7.43 9.29 40.45
N VAL A 111 6.65 8.21 40.59
CA VAL A 111 5.28 8.14 40.08
C VAL A 111 4.42 9.24 40.68
N LEU A 112 4.45 9.40 42.01
CA LEU A 112 3.69 10.46 42.69
C LEU A 112 4.15 11.87 42.26
N ALA A 113 5.46 12.11 42.17
CA ALA A 113 6.00 13.40 41.77
C ALA A 113 5.58 13.81 40.34
N SER A 114 5.42 12.83 39.43
CA SER A 114 5.01 13.06 38.04
C SER A 114 3.50 13.10 37.84
N GLU A 115 2.79 12.09 38.35
CA GLU A 115 1.39 11.83 38.03
C GLU A 115 0.42 12.50 39.02
N ASP A 116 0.75 12.54 40.32
CA ASP A 116 -0.17 13.01 41.35
C ASP A 116 0.53 13.43 42.66
N GLN A 117 0.99 14.68 42.72
CA GLN A 117 1.79 15.19 43.84
C GLN A 117 1.03 15.26 45.17
N ASN A 118 -0.30 15.38 45.13
CA ASN A 118 -1.14 15.48 46.33
C ASN A 118 -1.90 14.17 46.59
N PHE A 119 -1.44 13.05 46.01
CA PHE A 119 -2.12 11.75 46.04
C PHE A 119 -2.61 11.33 47.43
N ARG A 120 -1.77 11.58 48.43
CA ARG A 120 -2.03 11.18 49.83
C ARG A 120 -3.06 12.07 50.52
N ASP A 121 -3.31 13.28 50.02
CA ASP A 121 -4.18 14.27 50.65
C ASP A 121 -5.61 14.29 50.09
N HIS A 122 -5.79 13.92 48.82
CA HIS A 122 -7.10 13.95 48.17
C HIS A 122 -7.85 12.61 48.31
N ILE A 123 -9.16 12.61 48.09
CA ILE A 123 -10.06 11.47 48.36
C ILE A 123 -10.27 10.55 47.14
N GLY A 124 -9.22 10.28 46.38
CA GLY A 124 -9.31 9.54 45.10
C GLY A 124 -9.68 10.40 43.90
N VAL A 125 -10.27 11.59 44.11
CA VAL A 125 -10.37 12.68 43.11
C VAL A 125 -9.80 13.96 43.72
N ASP A 126 -9.32 14.90 42.91
CA ASP A 126 -8.80 16.20 43.36
C ASP A 126 -9.70 17.36 42.89
N PRO A 127 -10.70 17.78 43.69
CA PRO A 127 -11.58 18.91 43.34
C PRO A 127 -10.83 20.23 43.16
N LEU A 128 -9.76 20.46 43.92
CA LEU A 128 -8.96 21.68 43.79
C LEU A 128 -8.12 21.63 42.52
N GLY A 129 -7.58 20.46 42.18
CA GLY A 129 -6.91 20.16 40.92
C GLY A 129 -7.80 20.37 39.71
N ILE A 130 -9.05 19.88 39.74
CA ILE A 130 -10.04 20.08 38.67
C ILE A 130 -10.33 21.58 38.46
N VAL A 131 -10.56 22.33 39.53
CA VAL A 131 -10.79 23.78 39.45
C VAL A 131 -9.55 24.51 38.92
N ARG A 132 -8.36 24.13 39.38
CA ARG A 132 -7.08 24.71 38.93
C ARG A 132 -6.84 24.44 37.45
N ALA A 133 -7.06 23.21 37.00
CA ALA A 133 -6.93 22.82 35.60
C ALA A 133 -7.94 23.57 34.72
N PHE A 134 -9.20 23.70 35.17
CA PHE A 134 -10.22 24.48 34.47
C PHE A 134 -9.82 25.95 34.32
N VAL A 135 -9.38 26.60 35.40
CA VAL A 135 -8.92 28.00 35.35
C VAL A 135 -7.72 28.12 34.41
N SER A 136 -6.69 27.28 34.55
CA SER A 136 -5.50 27.29 33.68
C SER A 136 -5.86 27.17 32.21
N ASN A 137 -6.73 26.21 31.86
CA ASN A 137 -7.14 25.94 30.48
C ASN A 137 -7.96 27.09 29.87
N VAL A 138 -8.79 27.77 30.66
CA VAL A 138 -9.58 28.92 30.21
C VAL A 138 -8.72 30.20 30.11
N THR A 139 -7.69 30.34 30.94
CA THR A 139 -6.78 31.49 30.90
C THR A 139 -5.62 31.34 29.92
N GLY A 140 -5.58 30.27 29.13
CA GLY A 140 -4.54 30.03 28.11
C GLY A 140 -3.18 29.56 28.67
N GLY A 141 -3.15 29.01 29.90
CA GLY A 141 -1.95 28.41 30.48
C GLY A 141 -1.62 27.04 29.88
N GLN A 142 -0.50 26.43 30.31
CA GLN A 142 -0.18 25.05 29.94
C GLN A 142 -1.33 24.12 30.36
N ARG A 143 -1.77 23.24 29.45
CA ARG A 143 -2.82 22.25 29.73
C ARG A 143 -2.36 21.32 30.85
N GLN A 144 -3.03 21.39 31.99
CA GLN A 144 -2.84 20.47 33.10
C GLN A 144 -3.90 19.38 33.04
N GLY A 145 -3.48 18.12 33.20
CA GLY A 145 -4.39 17.00 33.41
C GLY A 145 -5.11 17.14 34.76
N ALA A 146 -6.38 16.77 34.80
CA ALA A 146 -7.22 16.87 36.00
C ALA A 146 -7.47 15.51 36.69
N SER A 147 -7.03 14.40 36.07
CA SER A 147 -7.23 13.04 36.59
C SER A 147 -6.17 12.68 37.64
N THR A 148 -6.60 12.08 38.75
CA THR A 148 -5.73 11.58 39.82
C THR A 148 -5.15 10.20 39.51
N LEU A 149 -4.17 9.75 40.30
CA LEU A 149 -3.62 8.40 40.19
C LEU A 149 -4.68 7.33 40.49
N THR A 150 -5.55 7.56 41.46
CA THR A 150 -6.67 6.63 41.76
C THR A 150 -7.62 6.51 40.58
N GLN A 151 -7.89 7.61 39.87
CA GLN A 151 -8.70 7.60 38.66
C GLN A 151 -8.05 6.78 37.54
N GLN A 152 -6.75 6.97 37.28
CA GLN A 152 -6.00 6.18 36.30
C GLN A 152 -5.94 4.69 36.69
N TYR A 153 -5.70 4.38 37.97
CA TYR A 153 -5.75 3.00 38.48
C TYR A 153 -7.12 2.37 38.24
N VAL A 154 -8.19 3.14 38.49
CA VAL A 154 -9.56 2.67 38.31
C VAL A 154 -9.90 2.44 36.83
N GLU A 155 -9.51 3.37 35.96
CA GLU A 155 -9.64 3.26 34.50
C GLU A 155 -8.99 1.97 34.00
N ASN A 156 -7.75 1.71 34.42
CA ASN A 156 -7.00 0.51 34.01
C ASN A 156 -7.51 -0.79 34.64
N THR A 157 -8.14 -0.75 35.82
CA THR A 157 -8.49 -1.95 36.59
C THR A 157 -9.95 -2.39 36.44
N TYR A 158 -10.87 -1.45 36.26
CA TYR A 158 -12.32 -1.71 36.37
C TYR A 158 -13.12 -1.34 35.11
N PHE A 159 -12.57 -0.58 34.17
CA PHE A 159 -13.28 -0.16 32.96
C PHE A 159 -12.85 -0.95 31.73
N GLU A 160 -13.77 -1.11 30.77
CA GLU A 160 -13.45 -1.62 29.43
C GLU A 160 -12.75 -0.52 28.63
N PRO A 161 -11.69 -0.84 27.88
CA PRO A 161 -11.03 0.12 27.00
C PRO A 161 -12.01 0.79 26.03
N GLY A 162 -11.74 2.06 25.67
CA GLY A 162 -12.53 2.79 24.66
C GLY A 162 -13.80 3.48 25.16
N GLN A 163 -14.14 3.43 26.45
CA GLN A 163 -15.25 4.20 27.05
C GLN A 163 -14.79 5.63 27.42
N THR A 164 -14.94 6.58 26.50
CA THR A 164 -14.43 7.97 26.65
C THR A 164 -15.51 9.04 26.85
N SER A 165 -16.77 8.66 27.08
CA SER A 165 -17.85 9.64 27.20
C SER A 165 -17.75 10.47 28.50
N TYR A 166 -18.37 11.66 28.51
CA TYR A 166 -18.46 12.46 29.75
C TYR A 166 -19.18 11.71 30.89
N ALA A 167 -20.09 10.79 30.56
CA ALA A 167 -20.74 9.94 31.55
C ALA A 167 -19.77 8.90 32.13
N ASP A 168 -18.88 8.35 31.31
CA ASP A 168 -17.87 7.38 31.74
C ASP A 168 -16.82 8.04 32.63
N LYS A 169 -16.35 9.25 32.28
CA LYS A 169 -15.46 10.02 33.16
C LYS A 169 -16.12 10.41 34.50
N PHE A 170 -17.43 10.66 34.51
CA PHE A 170 -18.16 10.83 35.77
C PHE A 170 -18.24 9.52 36.57
N ARG A 171 -18.48 8.38 35.89
CA ARG A 171 -18.49 7.06 36.50
C ARG A 171 -17.13 6.67 37.09
N GLU A 172 -16.04 6.97 36.37
CA GLU A 172 -14.66 6.80 36.82
C GLU A 172 -14.38 7.59 38.10
N ALA A 173 -14.77 8.87 38.13
CA ALA A 173 -14.63 9.70 39.33
C ALA A 173 -15.41 9.14 40.54
N VAL A 174 -16.65 8.67 40.33
CA VAL A 174 -17.45 8.04 41.40
C VAL A 174 -16.80 6.74 41.87
N LEU A 175 -16.25 5.94 40.96
CA LEU A 175 -15.60 4.67 41.30
C LEU A 175 -14.25 4.89 42.00
N ALA A 176 -13.47 5.89 41.60
CA ALA A 176 -12.24 6.31 42.27
C ALA A 176 -12.50 6.68 43.74
N LEU A 177 -13.55 7.46 44.03
CA LEU A 177 -13.97 7.78 45.40
C LEU A 177 -14.35 6.53 46.22
N LYS A 178 -14.89 5.49 45.59
CA LYS A 178 -15.25 4.23 46.26
C LYS A 178 -14.03 3.37 46.53
N VAL A 179 -13.12 3.27 45.56
CA VAL A 179 -11.87 2.54 45.70
C VAL A 179 -10.99 3.18 46.78
N ASP A 180 -10.87 4.51 46.80
CA ASP A 180 -10.12 5.26 47.83
C ASP A 180 -10.70 5.09 49.25
N ARG A 181 -11.99 4.74 49.37
CA ARG A 181 -12.62 4.38 50.65
C ARG A 181 -12.42 2.93 51.06
N ALA A 182 -12.21 2.04 50.09
CA ALA A 182 -12.12 0.60 50.31
C ALA A 182 -10.66 0.12 50.47
N LYS A 183 -9.71 0.79 49.82
CA LYS A 183 -8.27 0.49 49.84
C LYS A 183 -7.48 1.63 50.46
N SER A 184 -6.39 1.31 51.12
CA SER A 184 -5.40 2.30 51.56
C SER A 184 -4.66 2.92 50.37
N LYS A 185 -4.05 4.10 50.58
CA LYS A 185 -3.24 4.77 49.56
C LYS A 185 -2.09 3.91 49.06
N ASP A 186 -1.46 3.15 49.95
CA ASP A 186 -0.35 2.27 49.61
C ASP A 186 -0.83 1.07 48.77
N GLU A 187 -1.99 0.49 49.07
CA GLU A 187 -2.58 -0.57 48.24
C GLU A 187 -2.96 -0.08 46.82
N ILE A 188 -3.44 1.17 46.71
CA ILE A 188 -3.75 1.78 45.39
C ILE A 188 -2.47 2.04 44.61
N LEU A 189 -1.43 2.57 45.27
CA LEU A 189 -0.14 2.85 44.65
C LEU A 189 0.57 1.55 44.24
N GLU A 190 0.52 0.51 45.07
CA GLU A 190 1.04 -0.82 44.75
C GLU A 190 0.31 -1.40 43.54
N GLY A 191 -1.02 -1.33 43.57
CA GLY A 191 -1.86 -1.75 42.46
C GLY A 191 -1.48 -1.04 41.16
N TYR A 192 -1.29 0.28 41.20
CA TYR A 192 -0.89 1.09 40.06
C TYR A 192 0.51 0.72 39.53
N VAL A 193 1.53 0.71 40.39
CA VAL A 193 2.92 0.38 40.04
C VAL A 193 3.04 -1.02 39.43
N ASN A 194 2.17 -1.95 39.83
CA ASN A 194 2.13 -3.30 39.30
C ASN A 194 1.20 -3.48 38.10
N SER A 195 0.36 -2.51 37.73
CA SER A 195 -0.63 -2.64 36.65
C SER A 195 -0.45 -1.66 35.51
N ILE A 196 0.32 -0.59 35.68
CA ILE A 196 0.51 0.40 34.64
C ILE A 196 1.28 -0.18 33.45
N TYR A 197 0.76 0.04 32.24
CA TYR A 197 1.46 -0.36 31.03
C TYR A 197 2.62 0.61 30.75
N LEU A 198 3.81 0.07 30.50
CA LEU A 198 5.04 0.83 30.31
C LEU A 198 5.70 0.57 28.95
N GLY A 199 4.94 0.06 27.96
CA GLY A 199 5.47 -0.24 26.62
C GLY A 199 6.11 -1.63 26.56
N ARG A 200 6.47 -2.10 25.37
CA ARG A 200 7.16 -3.39 25.14
C ARG A 200 6.43 -4.62 25.70
N GLY A 201 5.09 -4.57 25.80
CA GLY A 201 4.33 -5.62 26.47
C GLY A 201 4.57 -5.71 27.99
N ALA A 202 5.19 -4.73 28.63
CA ALA A 202 5.47 -4.74 30.05
C ALA A 202 4.37 -4.05 30.86
N TYR A 203 3.71 -4.82 31.74
CA TYR A 203 2.78 -4.29 32.74
C TYR A 203 3.44 -4.29 34.11
N GLY A 204 3.59 -3.09 34.67
CA GLY A 204 4.23 -2.83 35.94
C GLY A 204 5.75 -2.69 35.86
N PHE A 205 6.33 -2.10 36.90
CA PHE A 205 7.75 -1.72 36.93
C PHE A 205 8.72 -2.91 36.90
N GLU A 206 8.37 -4.07 37.48
CA GLU A 206 9.20 -5.28 37.42
C GLU A 206 9.35 -5.79 35.99
N ALA A 207 8.25 -5.86 35.24
CA ALA A 207 8.27 -6.23 33.83
C ALA A 207 9.04 -5.21 33.00
N ALA A 208 8.82 -3.91 33.25
CA ALA A 208 9.47 -2.84 32.51
C ALA A 208 10.99 -2.79 32.77
N ALA A 209 11.43 -3.00 34.01
CA ALA A 209 12.85 -3.07 34.34
C ALA A 209 13.57 -4.19 33.57
N LYS A 210 12.92 -5.36 33.43
CA LYS A 210 13.41 -6.47 32.60
C LYS A 210 13.41 -6.09 31.11
N ALA A 211 12.33 -5.51 30.61
CA ALA A 211 12.14 -5.20 29.18
C ALA A 211 13.02 -4.04 28.67
N TYR A 212 13.30 -3.04 29.52
CA TYR A 212 14.08 -1.85 29.16
C TYR A 212 15.54 -1.95 29.60
N PHE A 213 15.87 -2.68 30.67
CA PHE A 213 17.21 -2.67 31.24
C PHE A 213 17.76 -4.06 31.62
N ASN A 214 17.03 -5.14 31.33
CA ASN A 214 17.41 -6.52 31.62
C ASN A 214 17.81 -6.77 33.09
N LYS A 215 17.06 -6.18 34.04
CA LYS A 215 17.31 -6.30 35.48
C LYS A 215 16.02 -6.23 36.29
N PRO A 216 16.00 -6.72 37.54
CA PRO A 216 14.83 -6.58 38.41
C PRO A 216 14.58 -5.11 38.76
N ALA A 217 13.32 -4.74 39.03
CA ALA A 217 12.96 -3.36 39.39
C ALA A 217 13.67 -2.89 40.66
N ALA A 218 13.98 -3.82 41.57
CA ALA A 218 14.79 -3.56 42.75
C ALA A 218 16.19 -2.98 42.48
N LYS A 219 16.67 -3.06 41.23
CA LYS A 219 17.98 -2.56 40.77
C LYS A 219 17.87 -1.43 39.72
N LEU A 220 16.69 -0.87 39.54
CA LEU A 220 16.58 0.37 38.78
C LEU A 220 17.40 1.47 39.47
N THR A 221 17.74 2.51 38.72
CA THR A 221 18.30 3.75 39.25
C THR A 221 17.23 4.83 39.23
N VAL A 222 17.47 5.95 39.90
CA VAL A 222 16.61 7.15 39.81
C VAL A 222 16.39 7.55 38.36
N SER A 223 17.47 7.58 37.56
CA SER A 223 17.39 8.02 36.16
C SER A 223 16.55 7.07 35.28
N GLU A 224 16.75 5.76 35.43
CA GLU A 224 15.95 4.75 34.73
C GLU A 224 14.49 4.76 35.15
N THR A 225 14.22 4.99 36.43
CA THR A 225 12.87 5.17 36.96
C THR A 225 12.21 6.41 36.36
N ALA A 226 12.92 7.54 36.31
CA ALA A 226 12.42 8.77 35.73
C ALA A 226 12.11 8.62 34.23
N MET A 227 12.87 7.78 33.51
CA MET A 227 12.61 7.49 32.11
C MET A 227 11.30 6.70 31.95
N LEU A 228 11.16 5.60 32.71
CA LEU A 228 9.94 4.78 32.69
C LEU A 228 8.70 5.58 33.10
N VAL A 229 8.79 6.41 34.13
CA VAL A 229 7.69 7.31 34.54
C VAL A 229 7.40 8.33 33.45
N GLY A 230 8.44 8.89 32.81
CA GLY A 230 8.29 9.90 31.76
C GLY A 230 7.51 9.41 30.54
N ILE A 231 7.58 8.10 30.24
CA ILE A 231 6.90 7.50 29.10
C ILE A 231 5.47 7.03 29.38
N ILE A 232 5.02 6.97 30.65
CA ILE A 232 3.67 6.51 31.04
C ILE A 232 2.54 7.07 30.14
N PRO A 233 2.51 8.36 29.77
CA PRO A 233 1.39 8.88 28.99
C PRO A 233 1.28 8.32 27.56
N SER A 234 2.38 7.80 26.99
CA SER A 234 2.38 7.21 25.65
C SER A 234 3.54 6.21 25.48
N PRO A 235 3.50 5.06 26.18
CA PRO A 235 4.70 4.26 26.45
C PRO A 235 5.40 3.71 25.22
N SER A 236 4.65 3.22 24.24
CA SER A 236 5.25 2.65 23.01
C SER A 236 5.74 3.71 22.04
N TYR A 237 4.99 4.80 21.86
CA TYR A 237 5.40 5.89 20.96
C TYR A 237 6.55 6.74 21.54
N TRP A 238 6.67 6.82 22.87
CA TRP A 238 7.77 7.52 23.54
C TRP A 238 8.91 6.57 23.95
N ASP A 239 8.94 5.34 23.42
CA ASP A 239 10.08 4.45 23.62
C ASP A 239 11.33 5.04 22.94
N PRO A 240 12.45 5.27 23.67
CA PRO A 240 13.66 5.86 23.10
C PRO A 240 14.31 5.04 21.99
N ARG A 241 13.94 3.76 21.83
CA ARG A 241 14.41 2.88 20.75
C ARG A 241 13.51 2.88 19.52
N PHE A 242 12.35 3.53 19.56
CA PHE A 242 11.43 3.56 18.42
C PHE A 242 11.92 4.48 17.29
N GLY A 243 12.64 5.56 17.62
CA GLY A 243 13.22 6.49 16.65
C GLY A 243 13.81 7.72 17.31
N GLU A 244 14.48 8.57 16.52
CA GLU A 244 15.12 9.80 17.02
C GLU A 244 14.11 10.79 17.64
N GLU A 245 12.92 10.92 17.04
CA GLU A 245 11.84 11.76 17.56
C GLU A 245 11.33 11.25 18.92
N SER A 246 11.03 9.95 19.01
CA SER A 246 10.59 9.31 20.25
C SER A 246 11.63 9.46 21.36
N ARG A 247 12.93 9.34 21.02
CA ARG A 247 14.03 9.59 21.96
C ARG A 247 14.02 11.02 22.48
N ALA A 248 13.95 12.02 21.59
CA ALA A 248 13.93 13.42 22.00
C ALA A 248 12.75 13.74 22.93
N ILE A 249 11.57 13.17 22.65
CA ILE A 249 10.40 13.29 23.53
C ILE A 249 10.69 12.66 24.89
N ALA A 250 11.22 11.44 24.92
CA ALA A 250 11.53 10.73 26.15
C ALA A 250 12.53 11.49 27.04
N GLU A 251 13.58 12.07 26.46
CA GLU A 251 14.57 12.89 27.18
C GLU A 251 13.91 14.10 27.86
N VAL A 252 13.02 14.81 27.16
CA VAL A 252 12.27 15.95 27.72
C VAL A 252 11.34 15.51 28.87
N LYS A 253 10.70 14.35 28.75
CA LYS A 253 9.81 13.83 29.81
C LYS A 253 10.61 13.35 31.02
N TRP A 254 11.73 12.67 30.79
CA TRP A 254 12.67 12.24 31.82
C TRP A 254 13.17 13.41 32.67
N GLU A 255 13.64 14.49 32.03
CA GLU A 255 14.11 15.71 32.72
C GLU A 255 12.98 16.35 33.56
N ARG A 256 11.75 16.35 33.03
CA ARG A 256 10.57 16.83 33.77
C ARG A 256 10.31 16.01 35.02
N VAL A 257 10.41 14.68 34.94
CA VAL A 257 10.21 13.80 36.11
C VAL A 257 11.28 14.07 37.17
N LEU A 258 12.56 14.13 36.78
CA LEU A 258 13.64 14.45 37.71
C LEU A 258 13.48 15.82 38.38
N ARG A 259 13.05 16.84 37.64
CA ARG A 259 12.73 18.15 38.21
C ARG A 259 11.61 18.07 39.25
N ASN A 260 10.57 17.31 38.98
CA ASN A 260 9.48 17.14 39.94
C ASN A 260 9.94 16.36 41.19
N MET A 261 10.75 15.32 41.02
CA MET A 261 11.35 14.57 42.13
C MET A 261 12.22 15.46 43.03
N ALA A 262 13.04 16.33 42.43
CA ALA A 262 13.85 17.29 43.18
C ALA A 262 12.99 18.30 43.94
N ALA A 263 11.92 18.81 43.32
CA ALA A 263 10.99 19.75 43.96
C ALA A 263 10.24 19.14 45.16
N GLN A 264 10.00 17.82 45.13
CA GLN A 264 9.39 17.06 46.23
C GLN A 264 10.42 16.55 47.26
N GLY A 265 11.72 16.83 47.05
CA GLY A 265 12.79 16.40 47.95
C GLY A 265 13.12 14.90 47.89
N VAL A 266 12.64 14.19 46.85
CA VAL A 266 12.95 12.78 46.60
C VAL A 266 14.42 12.61 46.21
N ILE A 267 14.96 13.59 45.49
CA ILE A 267 16.37 13.70 45.12
C ILE A 267 16.86 15.12 45.39
N THR A 268 18.17 15.29 45.49
CA THR A 268 18.82 16.60 45.58
C THR A 268 18.93 17.28 44.21
N GLU A 269 19.07 18.60 44.22
CA GLU A 269 19.32 19.38 43.00
C GLU A 269 20.63 18.98 42.32
N GLN A 270 21.63 18.54 43.11
CA GLN A 270 22.90 18.04 42.60
C GLN A 270 22.70 16.69 41.87
N GLU A 271 21.99 15.74 42.48
CA GLU A 271 21.66 14.46 41.84
C GLU A 271 20.86 14.66 40.56
N ARG A 272 19.95 15.65 40.51
CA ARG A 272 19.26 16.04 39.28
C ARG A 272 20.23 16.50 38.21
N ALA A 273 21.13 17.43 38.55
CA ALA A 273 22.07 18.04 37.60
C ALA A 273 23.13 17.05 37.08
N GLU A 274 23.46 16.03 37.87
CA GLU A 274 24.42 14.97 37.51
C GLU A 274 23.76 13.78 36.79
N ALA A 275 22.43 13.70 36.75
CA ALA A 275 21.72 12.61 36.11
C ALA A 275 21.97 12.60 34.59
N THR A 276 22.16 11.40 34.04
CA THR A 276 22.30 11.20 32.59
C THR A 276 21.15 10.36 32.07
N PHE A 277 20.70 10.65 30.85
CA PHE A 277 19.62 9.89 30.23
C PHE A 277 20.05 8.42 30.08
N PRO A 278 19.26 7.45 30.56
CA PRO A 278 19.63 6.05 30.53
C PRO A 278 19.42 5.47 29.13
N GLU A 279 20.29 4.56 28.70
CA GLU A 279 20.16 3.86 27.43
C GLU A 279 19.41 2.54 27.61
N PRO A 280 18.14 2.42 27.21
CA PRO A 280 17.42 1.16 27.29
C PRO A 280 18.00 0.14 26.30
N VAL A 281 17.86 -1.15 26.60
CA VAL A 281 18.21 -2.23 25.67
C VAL A 281 17.34 -2.18 24.42
N GLU A 282 17.77 -2.82 23.34
CA GLU A 282 16.96 -3.00 22.14
C GLU A 282 15.69 -3.82 22.47
N TYR A 283 14.53 -3.34 22.02
CA TYR A 283 13.28 -4.08 22.20
C TYR A 283 13.30 -5.33 21.32
N LYS A 284 13.14 -6.49 21.96
CA LYS A 284 12.91 -7.77 21.26
C LYS A 284 11.52 -8.24 21.64
N PRO A 285 10.51 -8.13 20.74
CA PRO A 285 9.18 -8.63 21.05
C PRO A 285 9.28 -10.12 21.38
N PRO A 286 8.45 -10.63 22.32
CA PRO A 286 8.45 -12.03 22.68
C PRO A 286 8.27 -12.88 21.42
N THR A 287 9.26 -13.72 21.14
CA THR A 287 9.29 -14.49 19.91
C THR A 287 8.23 -15.58 19.95
N ARG A 288 7.27 -15.45 19.04
CA ARG A 288 6.28 -16.48 18.75
C ARG A 288 6.95 -17.50 17.83
N ALA A 289 7.14 -18.73 18.30
CA ALA A 289 7.86 -19.75 17.53
C ALA A 289 7.06 -20.23 16.31
N GLY A 290 7.77 -20.78 15.32
CA GLY A 290 7.20 -21.42 14.14
C GLY A 290 6.50 -20.45 13.18
N GLN A 291 5.58 -20.97 12.37
CA GLN A 291 4.83 -20.17 11.38
C GLN A 291 3.89 -19.15 11.99
N VAL A 292 3.29 -19.49 13.13
CA VAL A 292 2.30 -18.63 13.79
C VAL A 292 2.91 -17.26 14.13
N GLY A 293 4.22 -17.21 14.42
CA GLY A 293 4.92 -15.94 14.61
C GLY A 293 4.90 -15.04 13.38
N TYR A 294 5.18 -15.57 12.19
CA TYR A 294 5.11 -14.80 10.94
C TYR A 294 3.69 -14.30 10.67
N LEU A 295 2.68 -15.16 10.80
CA LEU A 295 1.29 -14.78 10.53
C LEU A 295 0.80 -13.67 11.46
N LEU A 296 1.15 -13.75 12.74
CA LEU A 296 0.75 -12.74 13.71
C LEU A 296 1.50 -11.42 13.53
N GLU A 297 2.75 -11.48 13.04
CA GLU A 297 3.49 -10.28 12.67
C GLU A 297 2.85 -9.59 11.45
N GLU A 298 2.39 -10.36 10.45
CA GLU A 298 1.65 -9.79 9.32
C GLU A 298 0.30 -9.17 9.77
N VAL A 299 -0.44 -9.83 10.66
CA VAL A 299 -1.65 -9.25 11.29
C VAL A 299 -1.32 -7.94 12.00
N ARG A 300 -0.22 -7.90 12.78
CA ARG A 300 0.23 -6.69 13.48
C ARG A 300 0.56 -5.55 12.50
N LYS A 301 1.31 -5.85 11.44
CA LYS A 301 1.71 -4.87 10.40
C LYS A 301 0.48 -4.31 9.68
N GLU A 302 -0.47 -5.16 9.30
CA GLU A 302 -1.71 -4.75 8.62
C GLU A 302 -2.58 -3.86 9.53
N LEU A 303 -2.81 -4.27 10.77
CA LEU A 303 -3.60 -3.48 11.73
C LEU A 303 -2.95 -2.14 12.11
N ALA A 304 -1.61 -2.10 12.19
CA ALA A 304 -0.89 -0.86 12.43
C ALA A 304 -1.09 0.16 11.29
N ALA A 305 -1.18 -0.31 10.04
CA ALA A 305 -1.48 0.56 8.89
C ALA A 305 -2.91 1.15 8.96
N GLU A 306 -3.83 0.44 9.61
CA GLU A 306 -5.21 0.87 9.85
C GLU A 306 -5.38 1.68 11.16
N GLY A 307 -4.28 2.01 11.83
CA GLY A 307 -4.27 2.84 13.04
C GLY A 307 -4.55 2.09 14.35
N ILE A 308 -4.61 0.75 14.32
CA ILE A 308 -4.69 -0.08 15.52
C ILE A 308 -3.27 -0.42 15.96
N SER A 309 -2.83 0.23 17.03
CA SER A 309 -1.45 0.14 17.52
C SER A 309 -1.18 -1.19 18.25
N GLU A 310 0.10 -1.54 18.41
CA GLU A 310 0.49 -2.68 19.25
C GLU A 310 0.00 -2.53 20.70
N ASP A 311 -0.12 -1.29 21.19
CA ASP A 311 -0.70 -1.00 22.49
C ASP A 311 -2.17 -1.39 22.57
N ASP A 312 -2.94 -1.12 21.52
CA ASP A 312 -4.36 -1.52 21.46
C ASP A 312 -4.47 -3.04 21.48
N LEU A 313 -3.61 -3.73 20.72
CA LEU A 313 -3.54 -5.20 20.71
C LEU A 313 -3.17 -5.79 22.09
N LEU A 314 -2.38 -5.08 22.90
CA LEU A 314 -1.93 -5.56 24.21
C LEU A 314 -2.87 -5.17 25.35
N LYS A 315 -3.72 -4.16 25.17
CA LYS A 315 -4.61 -3.61 26.22
C LYS A 315 -6.06 -4.04 26.07
N ASN A 316 -6.55 -4.21 24.85
CA ASN A 316 -7.99 -4.19 24.57
C ASN A 316 -8.62 -5.56 24.37
N GLY A 317 -7.85 -6.66 24.46
CA GLY A 317 -8.43 -8.00 24.44
C GLY A 317 -9.22 -8.35 23.18
N TYR A 318 -8.85 -7.77 22.03
CA TYR A 318 -9.62 -7.92 20.80
C TYR A 318 -9.75 -9.38 20.33
N GLU A 319 -10.81 -9.65 19.58
CA GLU A 319 -10.97 -10.83 18.76
C GLU A 319 -10.65 -10.47 17.31
N ILE A 320 -9.55 -11.01 16.77
CA ILE A 320 -9.10 -10.73 15.40
C ILE A 320 -9.35 -11.96 14.55
N HIS A 321 -10.21 -11.84 13.54
CA HIS A 321 -10.45 -12.91 12.57
C HIS A 321 -9.58 -12.69 11.34
N THR A 322 -9.02 -13.78 10.82
CA THR A 322 -8.08 -13.74 9.68
C THR A 322 -8.59 -14.57 8.51
N THR A 323 -8.03 -14.33 7.34
CA THR A 323 -8.29 -15.06 6.10
C THR A 323 -7.60 -16.43 6.04
N ILE A 324 -6.68 -16.71 6.97
CA ILE A 324 -5.79 -17.89 6.91
C ILE A 324 -6.59 -19.16 7.12
N ASN A 325 -6.55 -20.05 6.13
CA ASN A 325 -7.07 -21.40 6.25
C ASN A 325 -6.02 -22.28 6.94
N PRO A 326 -6.31 -22.85 8.12
CA PRO A 326 -5.30 -23.58 8.89
C PRO A 326 -4.89 -24.89 8.23
N ALA A 327 -5.76 -25.52 7.43
CA ALA A 327 -5.41 -26.73 6.69
C ALA A 327 -4.46 -26.41 5.53
N TRP A 328 -4.71 -25.31 4.81
CA TRP A 328 -3.84 -24.87 3.71
C TRP A 328 -2.51 -24.36 4.25
N GLN A 329 -2.52 -23.57 5.33
CA GLN A 329 -1.31 -23.15 6.02
C GLN A 329 -0.45 -24.35 6.45
N LYS A 330 -1.07 -25.41 6.97
CA LYS A 330 -0.39 -26.65 7.33
C LYS A 330 0.22 -27.34 6.09
N ALA A 331 -0.53 -27.44 4.99
CA ALA A 331 -0.02 -28.01 3.74
C ALA A 331 1.17 -27.22 3.17
N ALA A 332 1.16 -25.90 3.29
CA ALA A 332 2.29 -25.05 2.89
C ALA A 332 3.55 -25.36 3.73
N VAL A 333 3.39 -25.54 5.06
CA VAL A 333 4.47 -25.95 5.96
C VAL A 333 5.01 -27.32 5.61
N GLU A 334 4.13 -28.30 5.40
CA GLU A 334 4.52 -29.67 5.02
C GLU A 334 5.28 -29.68 3.70
N THR A 335 4.80 -28.93 2.71
CA THR A 335 5.45 -28.77 1.41
C THR A 335 6.84 -28.13 1.56
N ALA A 336 6.97 -27.03 2.31
CA ALA A 336 8.26 -26.39 2.54
C ALA A 336 9.25 -27.28 3.31
N ASN A 337 8.74 -28.19 4.17
CA ASN A 337 9.55 -29.16 4.91
C ASN A 337 10.07 -30.32 4.05
N THR A 338 9.65 -30.45 2.79
CA THR A 338 10.23 -31.43 1.85
C THR A 338 11.67 -31.08 1.44
N ILE A 339 12.12 -29.83 1.67
CA ILE A 339 13.50 -29.44 1.42
C ILE A 339 14.42 -30.17 2.41
N PRO A 340 15.41 -30.94 1.93
CA PRO A 340 16.31 -31.72 2.77
C PRO A 340 17.17 -30.79 3.64
N ARG A 341 17.24 -31.07 4.93
CA ARG A 341 18.00 -30.27 5.91
C ARG A 341 19.18 -31.01 6.54
N GLU A 342 19.27 -32.31 6.30
CA GLU A 342 20.31 -33.19 6.82
C GLU A 342 20.80 -34.11 5.70
N GLY A 343 21.99 -34.70 5.92
CA GLY A 343 22.63 -35.57 4.94
C GLY A 343 23.46 -34.83 3.89
N GLU A 344 24.04 -35.60 2.97
CA GLU A 344 24.99 -35.12 1.96
C GLU A 344 24.36 -34.15 0.95
N ASN A 345 23.05 -34.29 0.69
CA ASN A 345 22.29 -33.47 -0.26
C ASN A 345 21.41 -32.41 0.44
N LYS A 346 21.80 -31.94 1.63
CA LYS A 346 21.04 -30.90 2.34
C LYS A 346 21.04 -29.58 1.58
N ALA A 347 19.95 -28.82 1.68
CA ALA A 347 19.92 -27.44 1.22
C ALA A 347 20.83 -26.55 2.06
N ALA A 348 21.37 -25.49 1.42
CA ALA A 348 22.16 -24.48 2.10
C ALA A 348 21.36 -23.82 3.24
N ASP A 349 22.05 -23.46 4.31
CA ASP A 349 21.41 -22.88 5.50
C ASP A 349 20.80 -21.50 5.18
N GLY A 350 21.39 -20.78 4.21
CA GLY A 350 20.90 -19.49 3.69
C GLY A 350 19.80 -19.58 2.61
N LEU A 351 19.31 -20.78 2.29
CA LEU A 351 18.19 -20.94 1.34
C LEU A 351 16.87 -20.54 2.00
N SER A 352 16.28 -19.46 1.47
CA SER A 352 14.95 -18.98 1.84
C SER A 352 13.89 -19.57 0.92
N VAL A 353 12.71 -19.80 1.49
CA VAL A 353 11.57 -20.46 0.82
C VAL A 353 10.33 -19.66 1.15
N SER A 354 9.52 -19.38 0.14
CA SER A 354 8.23 -18.71 0.29
C SER A 354 7.13 -19.47 -0.44
N ILE A 355 5.95 -19.52 0.18
CA ILE A 355 4.71 -20.02 -0.43
C ILE A 355 3.61 -19.05 -0.05
N VAL A 356 2.91 -18.49 -1.03
CA VAL A 356 1.81 -17.54 -0.81
C VAL A 356 0.62 -17.95 -1.65
N SER A 357 -0.55 -18.08 -1.04
CA SER A 357 -1.82 -18.33 -1.74
C SER A 357 -2.81 -17.19 -1.53
N ILE A 358 -3.31 -16.63 -2.62
CA ILE A 358 -4.26 -15.53 -2.64
C ILE A 358 -5.51 -15.96 -3.39
N ASP A 359 -6.67 -15.71 -2.80
CA ASP A 359 -7.97 -15.84 -3.46
C ASP A 359 -8.18 -14.64 -4.41
N PRO A 360 -8.30 -14.87 -5.72
CA PRO A 360 -8.40 -13.80 -6.71
C PRO A 360 -9.69 -13.00 -6.64
N LYS A 361 -10.73 -13.53 -5.99
CA LYS A 361 -12.03 -12.88 -5.91
C LYS A 361 -12.03 -11.70 -4.94
N ASP A 362 -11.36 -11.85 -3.79
CA ASP A 362 -11.39 -10.87 -2.68
C ASP A 362 -9.99 -10.39 -2.26
N GLY A 363 -8.91 -11.05 -2.71
CA GLY A 363 -7.55 -10.76 -2.29
C GLY A 363 -7.18 -11.40 -0.94
N ALA A 364 -8.01 -12.29 -0.39
CA ALA A 364 -7.72 -12.92 0.89
C ALA A 364 -6.46 -13.79 0.81
N ILE A 365 -5.49 -13.53 1.68
CA ILE A 365 -4.30 -14.40 1.83
C ILE A 365 -4.75 -15.65 2.57
N ARG A 366 -4.87 -16.77 1.86
CA ARG A 366 -5.37 -18.03 2.45
C ARG A 366 -4.28 -18.85 3.14
N ALA A 367 -3.03 -18.68 2.70
CA ALA A 367 -1.85 -19.28 3.33
C ALA A 367 -0.60 -18.44 3.02
N LEU A 368 0.33 -18.39 3.97
CA LEU A 368 1.59 -17.66 3.87
C LEU A 368 2.70 -18.39 4.64
N TYR A 369 3.73 -18.84 3.94
CA TYR A 369 4.93 -19.42 4.51
C TYR A 369 6.12 -18.47 4.33
N GLY A 370 6.66 -17.97 5.44
CA GLY A 370 7.73 -16.96 5.45
C GLY A 370 9.11 -17.45 5.84
N GLY A 371 9.24 -18.68 6.35
CA GLY A 371 10.49 -19.20 6.89
C GLY A 371 10.22 -20.18 8.02
N ARG A 372 11.21 -20.96 8.47
CA ARG A 372 10.95 -22.15 9.31
C ARG A 372 10.41 -21.83 10.71
N ASP A 373 11.01 -20.84 11.35
CA ASP A 373 10.80 -20.54 12.75
C ASP A 373 11.05 -19.06 13.01
N TYR A 374 9.96 -18.32 13.21
CA TYR A 374 10.01 -16.89 13.51
C TYR A 374 10.84 -16.58 14.76
N ALA A 375 10.95 -17.53 15.71
CA ALA A 375 11.77 -17.35 16.90
C ALA A 375 13.27 -17.28 16.62
N LYS A 376 13.71 -17.86 15.50
CA LYS A 376 15.12 -17.89 15.08
C LYS A 376 15.43 -16.87 14.00
N ASN A 377 14.48 -16.60 13.12
CA ASN A 377 14.62 -15.62 12.05
C ASN A 377 13.29 -14.91 11.84
N GLN A 378 13.22 -13.62 12.15
CA GLN A 378 12.01 -12.82 11.99
C GLN A 378 11.82 -12.31 10.55
N PHE A 379 12.83 -12.45 9.69
CA PHE A 379 12.75 -12.05 8.29
C PHE A 379 11.76 -12.95 7.53
N ASN A 380 10.69 -12.36 7.01
CA ASN A 380 9.67 -13.10 6.28
C ASN A 380 10.03 -13.17 4.78
N ALA A 381 10.43 -14.33 4.30
CA ALA A 381 10.80 -14.54 2.90
C ALA A 381 9.64 -14.31 1.90
N ALA A 382 8.38 -14.31 2.37
CA ALA A 382 7.22 -14.08 1.53
C ALA A 382 6.88 -12.58 1.37
N THR A 383 7.04 -11.79 2.43
CA THR A 383 6.60 -10.37 2.49
C THR A 383 7.75 -9.37 2.62
N ASP A 384 8.88 -9.75 3.21
CA ASP A 384 10.06 -8.89 3.35
C ASP A 384 11.15 -9.23 2.32
N GLY A 385 11.27 -10.53 1.98
CA GLY A 385 12.25 -11.06 1.02
C GLY A 385 12.07 -10.49 -0.38
N LYS A 386 13.10 -9.80 -0.89
CA LYS A 386 13.19 -9.34 -2.28
C LYS A 386 14.23 -10.16 -3.03
N ALA A 387 13.84 -10.65 -4.21
CA ALA A 387 14.76 -11.32 -5.13
C ALA A 387 14.32 -11.06 -6.58
N GLN A 388 15.23 -11.23 -7.52
CA GLN A 388 14.95 -11.04 -8.95
C GLN A 388 13.79 -11.94 -9.40
N ALA A 389 12.79 -11.37 -10.07
CA ALA A 389 11.59 -12.08 -10.50
C ALA A 389 11.85 -13.12 -11.60
N GLY A 390 12.88 -12.90 -12.41
CA GLY A 390 13.18 -13.70 -13.59
C GLY A 390 12.03 -13.73 -14.60
N SER A 391 11.92 -14.84 -15.33
CA SER A 391 10.88 -15.00 -16.37
C SER A 391 9.41 -14.95 -15.90
N THR A 392 9.13 -14.76 -14.60
CA THR A 392 7.76 -14.44 -14.13
C THR A 392 7.28 -13.06 -14.57
N PHE A 393 8.17 -12.20 -15.10
CA PHE A 393 7.82 -10.87 -15.62
C PHE A 393 7.41 -10.85 -17.09
N LYS A 394 7.76 -11.88 -17.87
CA LYS A 394 7.38 -12.02 -19.28
C LYS A 394 5.87 -11.85 -19.54
N PRO A 395 4.96 -12.35 -18.69
CA PRO A 395 3.53 -12.16 -18.91
C PRO A 395 3.10 -10.69 -18.94
N PHE A 396 3.79 -9.79 -18.22
CA PHE A 396 3.48 -8.36 -18.28
C PHE A 396 3.77 -7.78 -19.67
N THR A 397 4.89 -8.16 -20.30
CA THR A 397 5.20 -7.79 -21.68
C THR A 397 4.24 -8.43 -22.68
N LEU A 398 3.87 -9.71 -22.48
CA LEU A 398 2.89 -10.38 -23.33
C LEU A 398 1.54 -9.64 -23.30
N ILE A 399 1.05 -9.30 -22.10
CA ILE A 399 -0.21 -8.56 -21.93
C ILE A 399 -0.11 -7.18 -22.56
N GLY A 400 1.00 -6.46 -22.36
CA GLY A 400 1.23 -5.16 -23.00
C GLY A 400 1.23 -5.24 -24.53
N ALA A 401 1.81 -6.30 -25.10
CA ALA A 401 1.78 -6.53 -26.54
C ALA A 401 0.37 -6.84 -27.06
N LEU A 402 -0.39 -7.68 -26.35
CA LEU A 402 -1.77 -7.98 -26.68
C LEU A 402 -2.67 -6.73 -26.61
N GLU A 403 -2.42 -5.82 -25.65
CA GLU A 403 -3.10 -4.51 -25.56
C GLU A 403 -2.77 -3.59 -26.75
N GLU A 404 -1.57 -3.72 -27.32
CA GLU A 404 -1.13 -2.99 -28.52
C GLU A 404 -1.55 -3.64 -29.85
N GLY A 405 -2.31 -4.74 -29.78
CA GLY A 405 -2.87 -5.41 -30.95
C GLY A 405 -1.98 -6.51 -31.54
N HIS A 406 -0.92 -6.92 -30.84
CA HIS A 406 -0.19 -8.13 -31.24
C HIS A 406 -1.07 -9.36 -31.05
N GLU A 407 -0.88 -10.37 -31.90
CA GLU A 407 -1.62 -11.64 -31.85
C GLU A 407 -0.73 -12.82 -31.45
N LEU A 408 -1.31 -13.80 -30.75
CA LEU A 408 -0.55 -14.95 -30.22
C LEU A 408 0.09 -15.84 -31.29
N ASN A 409 -0.38 -15.77 -32.54
CA ASN A 409 0.15 -16.51 -33.68
C ASN A 409 1.27 -15.76 -34.43
N GLU A 410 1.61 -14.55 -34.01
CA GLU A 410 2.75 -13.82 -34.56
C GLU A 410 4.04 -14.58 -34.31
N ARG A 411 4.89 -14.64 -35.35
CA ARG A 411 6.10 -15.46 -35.36
C ARG A 411 7.35 -14.62 -35.20
N TYR A 412 8.24 -15.10 -34.35
CA TYR A 412 9.51 -14.46 -34.03
C TYR A 412 10.66 -15.46 -34.17
N VAL A 413 11.84 -14.95 -34.53
CA VAL A 413 13.06 -15.76 -34.54
C VAL A 413 13.60 -15.89 -33.11
N GLY A 414 13.55 -17.10 -32.58
CA GLY A 414 14.03 -17.49 -31.25
C GLY A 414 15.43 -18.10 -31.25
N ASN A 415 16.33 -17.64 -32.11
CA ASN A 415 17.71 -18.13 -32.16
C ASN A 415 18.51 -17.68 -30.94
N SER A 416 19.60 -18.39 -30.63
CA SER A 416 20.51 -18.11 -29.52
C SER A 416 21.95 -18.54 -29.85
N PRO A 417 22.98 -17.73 -29.51
CA PRO A 417 22.86 -16.33 -29.11
C PRO A 417 22.31 -15.46 -30.25
N MET A 418 21.69 -14.33 -29.91
CA MET A 418 21.14 -13.39 -30.91
C MET A 418 21.41 -11.94 -30.50
N LYS A 419 21.90 -11.16 -31.47
CA LYS A 419 21.98 -9.70 -31.35
C LYS A 419 20.68 -9.10 -31.86
N ILE A 420 19.93 -8.46 -30.97
CA ILE A 420 18.59 -7.94 -31.24
C ILE A 420 18.70 -6.43 -31.53
N PRO A 421 18.25 -5.94 -32.70
CA PRO A 421 18.23 -4.51 -32.97
C PRO A 421 17.45 -3.75 -31.92
N GLY A 422 18.02 -2.68 -31.36
CA GLY A 422 17.39 -1.87 -30.31
C GLY A 422 17.53 -2.44 -28.89
N TRP A 423 18.05 -3.66 -28.71
CA TRP A 423 18.33 -4.23 -27.38
C TRP A 423 19.66 -3.70 -26.84
N ASN A 424 19.62 -2.64 -26.04
CA ASN A 424 20.81 -1.93 -25.56
C ASN A 424 20.63 -1.33 -24.15
N ASP A 425 21.66 -0.68 -23.60
CA ASP A 425 21.62 -0.02 -22.27
C ASP A 425 21.02 1.39 -22.30
N GLY A 426 20.46 1.80 -23.43
CA GLY A 426 19.84 3.12 -23.59
C GLY A 426 20.17 3.76 -24.94
N PRO A 427 19.53 4.90 -25.24
CA PRO A 427 19.64 5.56 -26.54
C PRO A 427 21.09 5.79 -26.99
N GLY A 428 21.43 5.32 -28.19
CA GLY A 428 22.76 5.48 -28.77
C GLY A 428 23.83 4.48 -28.30
N GLN A 429 23.47 3.54 -27.41
CA GLN A 429 24.35 2.44 -27.01
C GLN A 429 24.33 1.30 -28.04
N PRO A 430 25.42 0.53 -28.19
CA PRO A 430 25.45 -0.58 -29.12
C PRO A 430 24.48 -1.69 -28.69
N ASP A 431 23.81 -2.29 -29.68
CA ASP A 431 22.98 -3.46 -29.44
C ASP A 431 23.80 -4.61 -28.82
N LYS A 432 23.18 -5.32 -27.89
CA LYS A 432 23.76 -6.42 -27.13
C LYS A 432 23.32 -7.76 -27.66
N GLU A 433 24.17 -8.75 -27.42
CA GLU A 433 23.83 -10.15 -27.60
C GLU A 433 23.04 -10.66 -26.40
N LEU A 434 22.01 -11.45 -26.66
CA LEU A 434 21.18 -12.10 -25.66
C LEU A 434 21.15 -13.61 -25.92
N THR A 435 21.14 -14.39 -24.84
CA THR A 435 21.03 -15.85 -24.89
C THR A 435 19.71 -16.33 -24.30
N ASN A 436 19.19 -17.40 -24.88
CA ASN A 436 18.14 -18.21 -24.27
C ASN A 436 18.72 -19.07 -23.16
N PHE A 437 17.83 -19.61 -22.31
CA PHE A 437 18.23 -20.59 -21.32
C PHE A 437 18.80 -21.84 -22.02
N GLY A 438 19.79 -22.48 -21.40
CA GLY A 438 20.47 -23.66 -21.93
C GLY A 438 21.58 -24.12 -21.00
N ALA A 439 22.19 -25.27 -21.31
CA ALA A 439 23.28 -25.79 -20.49
C ALA A 439 24.46 -24.79 -20.45
N PRO A 440 25.17 -24.65 -19.32
CA PRO A 440 26.30 -23.74 -19.21
C PRO A 440 27.32 -23.92 -20.35
N GLY A 441 27.73 -22.82 -20.98
CA GLY A 441 28.71 -22.83 -22.08
C GLY A 441 28.16 -23.22 -23.45
N THR A 442 26.84 -23.43 -23.62
CA THR A 442 26.25 -23.81 -24.92
C THR A 442 25.78 -22.66 -25.80
N GLY A 443 25.76 -21.43 -25.28
CA GLY A 443 25.20 -20.26 -25.98
C GLY A 443 23.67 -20.19 -25.97
N GLY A 444 22.99 -21.09 -25.22
CA GLY A 444 21.53 -21.13 -25.10
C GLY A 444 20.86 -21.91 -26.23
N GLU A 445 19.62 -22.35 -26.00
CA GLU A 445 18.85 -23.10 -26.99
C GLU A 445 18.31 -22.20 -28.11
N SER A 446 18.38 -22.67 -29.36
CA SER A 446 17.79 -22.00 -30.52
C SER A 446 16.48 -22.68 -30.91
N PHE A 447 15.40 -21.91 -31.02
CA PHE A 447 14.06 -22.43 -31.30
C PHE A 447 13.62 -22.24 -32.76
N GLY A 448 14.43 -21.56 -33.57
CA GLY A 448 14.03 -21.17 -34.93
C GLY A 448 12.88 -20.17 -34.89
N GLU A 449 12.02 -20.18 -35.91
CA GLU A 449 10.86 -19.30 -35.98
C GLU A 449 9.66 -19.93 -35.25
N ILE A 450 9.19 -19.29 -34.19
CA ILE A 450 8.11 -19.78 -33.30
C ILE A 450 7.08 -18.69 -33.03
N ASP A 451 5.86 -19.08 -32.68
CA ASP A 451 4.81 -18.13 -32.29
C ASP A 451 4.93 -17.69 -30.81
N LEU A 452 4.13 -16.69 -30.41
CA LEU A 452 4.14 -16.18 -29.04
C LEU A 452 3.62 -17.22 -28.03
N VAL A 453 2.75 -18.16 -28.42
CA VAL A 453 2.32 -19.27 -27.55
C VAL A 453 3.52 -20.15 -27.18
N LYS A 454 4.28 -20.60 -28.19
CA LYS A 454 5.46 -21.44 -27.99
C LYS A 454 6.58 -20.67 -27.29
N ALA A 455 6.79 -19.39 -27.63
CA ALA A 455 7.76 -18.54 -26.96
C ALA A 455 7.44 -18.34 -25.47
N THR A 456 6.15 -18.22 -25.12
CA THR A 456 5.67 -18.16 -23.73
C THR A 456 5.92 -19.48 -23.02
N ALA A 457 5.51 -20.60 -23.64
CA ALA A 457 5.60 -21.95 -23.09
C ALA A 457 7.04 -22.36 -22.74
N ASP A 458 7.97 -22.15 -23.68
CA ASP A 458 9.40 -22.47 -23.52
C ASP A 458 10.18 -21.34 -22.84
N SER A 459 9.53 -20.21 -22.54
CA SER A 459 10.14 -19.05 -21.89
C SER A 459 11.36 -18.52 -22.65
N VAL A 460 11.23 -18.32 -23.97
CA VAL A 460 12.33 -17.90 -24.87
C VAL A 460 12.73 -16.45 -24.58
N ASN A 461 14.00 -16.16 -24.30
CA ASN A 461 14.45 -14.81 -23.94
C ASN A 461 14.55 -13.90 -25.15
N THR A 462 15.04 -14.41 -26.27
CA THR A 462 15.30 -13.61 -27.47
C THR A 462 14.00 -13.12 -28.13
N VAL A 463 12.93 -13.92 -28.11
CA VAL A 463 11.60 -13.48 -28.57
C VAL A 463 11.03 -12.38 -27.67
N TYR A 464 11.07 -12.56 -26.35
CA TYR A 464 10.53 -11.57 -25.43
C TYR A 464 11.33 -10.26 -25.39
N ALA A 465 12.64 -10.31 -25.64
CA ALA A 465 13.44 -9.11 -25.81
C ALA A 465 13.08 -8.34 -27.10
N GLN A 466 12.83 -9.05 -28.22
CA GLN A 466 12.29 -8.43 -29.44
C GLN A 466 10.94 -7.75 -29.15
N LEU A 467 10.01 -8.48 -28.52
CA LEU A 467 8.69 -7.97 -28.18
C LEU A 467 8.76 -6.72 -27.28
N ASN A 468 9.65 -6.72 -26.27
CA ASN A 468 9.80 -5.58 -25.38
C ASN A 468 10.43 -4.35 -26.04
N VAL A 469 11.30 -4.55 -27.05
CA VAL A 469 11.82 -3.46 -27.89
C VAL A 469 10.69 -2.88 -28.76
N GLU A 470 9.83 -3.73 -29.32
CA GLU A 470 8.72 -3.30 -30.18
C GLU A 470 7.68 -2.48 -29.42
N ILE A 471 7.22 -2.97 -28.26
CA ILE A 471 6.15 -2.30 -27.51
C ILE A 471 6.65 -1.15 -26.63
N GLY A 472 7.93 -1.19 -26.24
CA GLY A 472 8.56 -0.29 -25.28
C GLY A 472 8.48 -0.82 -23.83
N PRO A 473 9.58 -0.76 -23.06
CA PRO A 473 9.63 -1.31 -21.70
C PRO A 473 8.70 -0.61 -20.70
N GLU A 474 8.30 0.63 -20.97
CA GLU A 474 7.32 1.38 -20.17
C GLU A 474 5.95 0.70 -20.15
N LYS A 475 5.52 0.07 -21.26
CA LYS A 475 4.25 -0.66 -21.31
C LYS A 475 4.30 -1.92 -20.45
N SER A 476 5.40 -2.66 -20.51
CA SER A 476 5.64 -3.80 -19.61
C SER A 476 5.60 -3.39 -18.14
N GLN A 477 6.20 -2.25 -17.81
CA GLN A 477 6.16 -1.67 -16.46
C GLN A 477 4.73 -1.28 -16.04
N ASP A 478 4.00 -0.58 -16.91
CA ASP A 478 2.64 -0.14 -16.64
C ASP A 478 1.71 -1.33 -16.35
N VAL A 479 1.79 -2.39 -17.16
CA VAL A 479 1.03 -3.63 -16.92
C VAL A 479 1.40 -4.23 -15.56
N ALA A 480 2.69 -4.30 -15.20
CA ALA A 480 3.12 -4.84 -13.91
C ALA A 480 2.52 -4.05 -12.73
N ILE A 481 2.52 -2.72 -12.81
CA ILE A 481 1.94 -1.83 -11.79
C ILE A 481 0.42 -2.01 -11.72
N ARG A 482 -0.27 -2.04 -12.87
CA ARG A 482 -1.71 -2.28 -12.94
C ARG A 482 -2.11 -3.64 -12.40
N ALA A 483 -1.31 -4.67 -12.67
CA ALA A 483 -1.53 -6.02 -12.15
C ALA A 483 -1.33 -6.09 -10.63
N GLY A 484 -0.39 -5.32 -10.06
CA GLY A 484 -0.24 -5.18 -8.61
C GLY A 484 1.20 -5.19 -8.08
N ILE A 485 2.22 -5.21 -8.95
CA ILE A 485 3.60 -5.03 -8.52
C ILE A 485 3.79 -3.59 -7.99
N PRO A 486 4.38 -3.40 -6.80
CA PRO A 486 4.67 -2.06 -6.28
C PRO A 486 5.54 -1.24 -7.24
N GLN A 487 5.20 0.03 -7.46
CA GLN A 487 5.91 0.91 -8.40
C GLN A 487 7.42 1.02 -8.09
N ASP A 488 7.79 1.05 -6.81
CA ASP A 488 9.19 1.08 -6.33
C ASP A 488 9.96 -0.22 -6.57
N SER A 489 9.27 -1.26 -7.04
CA SER A 489 9.80 -2.58 -7.37
C SER A 489 9.71 -2.85 -8.89
N THR A 490 9.64 -1.80 -9.70
CA THR A 490 9.61 -1.87 -11.18
C THR A 490 10.60 -0.88 -11.82
N ASN A 491 10.96 -1.12 -13.08
CA ASN A 491 11.70 -0.17 -13.90
C ASN A 491 11.27 -0.25 -15.38
N SER A 492 11.71 0.73 -16.18
CA SER A 492 11.48 0.80 -17.63
C SER A 492 12.74 0.53 -18.45
N TYR A 493 13.71 -0.22 -17.91
CA TYR A 493 14.82 -0.70 -18.74
C TYR A 493 14.35 -1.85 -19.62
N LEU A 494 14.95 -2.00 -20.81
CA LEU A 494 14.64 -3.10 -21.73
C LEU A 494 14.77 -4.48 -21.07
N SER A 495 15.65 -4.62 -20.07
CA SER A 495 15.84 -5.85 -19.30
C SER A 495 14.69 -6.21 -18.35
N ASN A 496 13.70 -5.33 -18.15
CA ASN A 496 12.55 -5.59 -17.26
C ASN A 496 11.75 -6.84 -17.65
N VAL A 497 11.62 -7.13 -18.95
CA VAL A 497 10.96 -8.34 -19.45
C VAL A 497 11.63 -9.64 -18.98
N LEU A 498 12.90 -9.58 -18.61
CA LEU A 498 13.66 -10.72 -18.07
C LEU A 498 13.60 -10.80 -16.54
N GLY A 499 12.88 -9.89 -15.87
CA GLY A 499 12.66 -9.88 -14.42
C GLY A 499 13.90 -9.56 -13.62
N THR A 500 14.57 -8.46 -13.97
CA THR A 500 15.72 -7.94 -13.21
C THR A 500 15.33 -7.21 -11.92
N GLU A 501 14.02 -7.02 -11.74
CA GLU A 501 13.35 -6.34 -10.64
C GLU A 501 13.41 -7.14 -9.33
N PRO A 502 13.77 -6.51 -8.20
CA PRO A 502 13.70 -7.12 -6.89
C PRO A 502 12.26 -7.10 -6.36
N VAL A 503 11.58 -8.25 -6.38
CA VAL A 503 10.18 -8.39 -5.98
C VAL A 503 9.99 -9.35 -4.80
N ARG A 504 8.88 -9.19 -4.07
CA ARG A 504 8.46 -10.15 -3.03
C ARG A 504 7.53 -11.20 -3.60
N ALA A 505 7.48 -12.35 -2.96
CA ALA A 505 6.57 -13.43 -3.35
C ALA A 505 5.10 -12.99 -3.29
N VAL A 506 4.73 -12.20 -2.28
CA VAL A 506 3.37 -11.64 -2.13
C VAL A 506 3.02 -10.68 -3.27
N ASP A 507 4.00 -9.92 -3.80
CA ASP A 507 3.76 -8.98 -4.91
C ASP A 507 3.50 -9.75 -6.22
N ILE A 508 4.29 -10.78 -6.50
CA ILE A 508 4.03 -11.67 -7.65
C ILE A 508 2.66 -12.34 -7.49
N ALA A 509 2.34 -12.85 -6.29
CA ALA A 509 1.06 -13.50 -6.02
C ALA A 509 -0.11 -12.54 -6.25
N ARG A 510 0.02 -11.29 -5.82
CA ARG A 510 -0.97 -10.23 -6.09
C ARG A 510 -1.14 -9.98 -7.59
N ALA A 511 -0.04 -9.86 -8.33
CA ALA A 511 -0.11 -9.63 -9.77
C ALA A 511 -0.78 -10.80 -10.52
N TYR A 512 -0.43 -12.03 -10.18
CA TYR A 512 -1.01 -13.23 -10.80
C TYR A 512 -2.45 -13.49 -10.32
N SER A 513 -2.82 -12.99 -9.14
CA SER A 513 -4.21 -12.94 -8.68
C SER A 513 -5.09 -12.09 -9.60
N THR A 514 -4.56 -10.96 -10.10
CA THR A 514 -5.24 -10.15 -11.12
C THR A 514 -5.41 -10.93 -12.43
N PHE A 515 -4.45 -11.80 -12.79
CA PHE A 515 -4.58 -12.65 -13.98
C PHE A 515 -5.67 -13.71 -13.82
N ALA A 516 -5.68 -14.41 -12.68
CA ALA A 516 -6.70 -15.39 -12.34
C ALA A 516 -8.11 -14.76 -12.32
N ALA A 517 -8.22 -13.52 -11.83
CA ALA A 517 -9.45 -12.73 -11.80
C ALA A 517 -9.81 -12.05 -13.14
N GLN A 518 -9.23 -12.48 -14.26
CA GLN A 518 -9.49 -11.95 -15.61
C GLN A 518 -9.32 -10.41 -15.70
N GLY A 519 -8.29 -9.89 -15.04
CA GLY A 519 -7.92 -8.47 -15.10
C GLY A 519 -8.54 -7.60 -14.00
N THR A 520 -9.24 -8.18 -13.03
CA THR A 520 -9.70 -7.48 -11.83
C THR A 520 -8.65 -7.55 -10.73
N ARG A 521 -8.14 -6.40 -10.29
CA ARG A 521 -7.13 -6.36 -9.20
C ARG A 521 -7.79 -6.26 -7.84
N THR A 522 -7.40 -7.12 -6.91
CA THR A 522 -7.78 -7.07 -5.49
C THR A 522 -6.60 -6.61 -4.62
N THR A 523 -6.90 -6.20 -3.39
CA THR A 523 -5.90 -5.84 -2.37
C THR A 523 -5.65 -7.05 -1.47
N PRO A 524 -4.42 -7.58 -1.42
CA PRO A 524 -4.07 -8.64 -0.49
C PRO A 524 -4.31 -8.21 0.96
N HIS A 525 -4.95 -9.07 1.74
CA HIS A 525 -5.21 -8.83 3.16
C HIS A 525 -5.20 -10.13 3.97
N ILE A 526 -4.80 -10.04 5.23
CA ILE A 526 -4.80 -11.15 6.18
C ILE A 526 -5.90 -11.02 7.25
N VAL A 527 -6.32 -9.81 7.60
CA VAL A 527 -7.36 -9.56 8.61
C VAL A 527 -8.71 -9.38 7.93
N THR A 528 -9.73 -10.08 8.41
CA THR A 528 -11.12 -9.86 7.96
C THR A 528 -11.82 -8.85 8.85
N GLU A 529 -11.70 -9.01 10.17
CA GLU A 529 -12.31 -8.10 11.15
C GLU A 529 -11.60 -8.14 12.50
N VAL A 530 -11.79 -7.06 13.27
CA VAL A 530 -11.38 -6.91 14.67
C VAL A 530 -12.61 -6.54 15.49
N ARG A 531 -12.86 -7.30 16.55
CA ARG A 531 -13.96 -7.07 17.49
C ARG A 531 -13.46 -6.81 18.89
N ASP A 532 -14.23 -6.00 19.61
CA ASP A 532 -14.10 -5.71 21.04
C ASP A 532 -15.44 -6.12 21.69
N GLY A 533 -15.53 -7.39 22.08
CA GLY A 533 -16.81 -8.02 22.41
C GLY A 533 -17.81 -7.94 21.24
N GLU A 534 -18.98 -7.36 21.48
CA GLU A 534 -20.01 -7.19 20.44
C GLU A 534 -19.71 -6.04 19.44
N LYS A 535 -18.74 -5.18 19.76
CA LYS A 535 -18.41 -4.00 18.96
C LYS A 535 -17.45 -4.37 17.82
N LEU A 536 -17.82 -4.03 16.59
CA LEU A 536 -16.91 -4.08 15.45
C LEU A 536 -15.96 -2.87 15.51
N VAL A 537 -14.66 -3.14 15.62
CA VAL A 537 -13.60 -2.12 15.69
C VAL A 537 -13.05 -1.83 14.30
N HIS A 538 -12.81 -2.88 13.52
CA HIS A 538 -12.31 -2.80 12.15
C HIS A 538 -12.89 -3.95 11.33
N GLU A 539 -13.16 -3.70 10.05
CA GLU A 539 -13.53 -4.69 9.05
C GLU A 539 -12.76 -4.33 7.78
N PHE A 540 -12.14 -5.32 7.16
CA PHE A 540 -11.43 -5.09 5.92
C PHE A 540 -12.40 -4.66 4.82
N SER A 541 -12.07 -3.55 4.15
CA SER A 541 -12.87 -3.02 3.06
C SER A 541 -11.98 -2.34 2.02
N ALA A 542 -11.65 -3.09 0.95
CA ALA A 542 -11.04 -2.53 -0.24
C ALA A 542 -11.81 -2.98 -1.49
N PRO A 543 -12.45 -2.07 -2.25
CA PRO A 543 -13.18 -2.44 -3.45
C PRO A 543 -12.21 -2.96 -4.53
N PRO A 544 -12.55 -4.05 -5.24
CA PRO A 544 -11.75 -4.51 -6.38
C PRO A 544 -11.64 -3.44 -7.47
N THR A 545 -10.48 -3.36 -8.10
CA THR A 545 -10.24 -2.52 -9.29
C THR A 545 -10.55 -3.34 -10.55
N ALA A 546 -11.79 -3.29 -11.02
CA ALA A 546 -12.18 -3.93 -12.28
C ALA A 546 -11.51 -3.25 -13.49
N GLY A 547 -11.20 -4.03 -14.52
CA GLY A 547 -10.60 -3.51 -15.76
C GLY A 547 -9.17 -3.00 -15.60
N ALA A 548 -8.43 -3.46 -14.57
CA ALA A 548 -7.00 -3.20 -14.48
C ALA A 548 -6.26 -3.77 -15.70
N ILE A 549 -6.75 -4.90 -16.24
CA ILE A 549 -6.43 -5.43 -17.57
C ILE A 549 -7.76 -5.82 -18.23
N GLN A 550 -7.89 -5.68 -19.55
CA GLN A 550 -9.12 -6.05 -20.24
C GLN A 550 -9.34 -7.58 -20.23
N PRO A 551 -10.56 -8.08 -19.96
CA PRO A 551 -10.82 -9.52 -19.91
C PRO A 551 -10.48 -10.27 -21.19
N GLU A 552 -10.68 -9.65 -22.36
CA GLU A 552 -10.35 -10.25 -23.67
C GLU A 552 -8.83 -10.47 -23.83
N VAL A 553 -8.03 -9.49 -23.39
CA VAL A 553 -6.57 -9.61 -23.35
C VAL A 553 -6.15 -10.70 -22.37
N MET A 554 -6.76 -10.74 -21.19
CA MET A 554 -6.45 -11.76 -20.19
C MET A 554 -6.83 -13.17 -20.66
N THR A 555 -7.92 -13.33 -21.40
CA THR A 555 -8.31 -14.62 -21.99
C THR A 555 -7.19 -15.16 -22.91
N LYS A 556 -6.64 -14.31 -23.79
CA LYS A 556 -5.48 -14.64 -24.63
C LYS A 556 -4.22 -14.92 -23.80
N ALA A 557 -3.90 -14.06 -22.84
CA ALA A 557 -2.71 -14.25 -22.00
C ALA A 557 -2.78 -15.53 -21.16
N THR A 558 -3.92 -15.83 -20.55
CA THR A 558 -4.17 -17.08 -19.82
C THR A 558 -4.02 -18.28 -20.74
N TYR A 559 -4.54 -18.25 -21.97
CA TYR A 559 -4.34 -19.32 -22.95
C TYR A 559 -2.84 -19.62 -23.21
N ALA A 560 -2.02 -18.58 -23.42
CA ALA A 560 -0.58 -18.75 -23.60
C ALA A 560 0.10 -19.29 -22.30
N LEU A 561 -0.35 -18.85 -21.13
CA LEU A 561 0.15 -19.31 -19.83
C LEU A 561 -0.27 -20.75 -19.49
N GLN A 562 -1.38 -21.26 -20.02
CA GLN A 562 -1.73 -22.68 -19.92
C GLN A 562 -0.71 -23.55 -20.66
N HIS A 563 -0.15 -23.08 -21.78
CA HIS A 563 0.85 -23.82 -22.57
C HIS A 563 2.22 -23.94 -21.86
N VAL A 564 2.53 -23.03 -20.93
CA VAL A 564 3.68 -23.18 -20.02
C VAL A 564 3.54 -24.46 -19.18
N VAL A 565 2.32 -24.78 -18.78
CA VAL A 565 2.01 -25.92 -17.91
C VAL A 565 1.76 -27.20 -18.72
N THR A 566 1.12 -27.13 -19.88
CA THR A 566 0.82 -28.35 -20.66
C THR A 566 2.00 -28.83 -21.52
N GLU A 567 2.82 -27.91 -22.01
CA GLU A 567 3.87 -28.23 -22.99
C GLU A 567 5.27 -27.77 -22.56
N GLY A 568 5.34 -26.78 -21.68
CA GLY A 568 6.59 -26.09 -21.35
C GLY A 568 7.20 -26.44 -20.00
N SER A 569 7.91 -25.45 -19.45
CA SER A 569 8.70 -25.57 -18.23
C SER A 569 7.89 -25.77 -16.93
N GLY A 570 6.57 -25.60 -16.96
CA GLY A 570 5.65 -25.76 -15.83
C GLY A 570 4.99 -27.14 -15.74
N LYS A 571 5.43 -28.12 -16.52
CA LYS A 571 4.77 -29.43 -16.69
C LYS A 571 4.28 -30.14 -15.42
N PRO A 572 5.02 -30.17 -14.30
CA PRO A 572 4.52 -30.82 -13.08
C PRO A 572 3.19 -30.27 -12.56
N ALA A 573 2.86 -29.00 -12.84
CA ALA A 573 1.58 -28.42 -12.45
C ALA A 573 0.38 -28.94 -13.27
N SER A 574 0.61 -29.62 -14.41
CA SER A 574 -0.46 -30.21 -15.24
C SER A 574 -1.10 -31.46 -14.64
N GLU A 575 -0.50 -32.04 -13.60
CA GLU A 575 -0.98 -33.25 -12.93
C GLU A 575 -2.15 -32.97 -11.97
N LEU A 576 -2.54 -31.71 -11.80
CA LEU A 576 -3.61 -31.32 -10.89
C LEU A 576 -4.97 -31.81 -11.40
N VAL A 577 -5.72 -32.49 -10.54
CA VAL A 577 -7.04 -33.04 -10.84
C VAL A 577 -8.09 -32.55 -9.84
N GLY A 578 -9.35 -32.58 -10.25
CA GLY A 578 -10.50 -32.36 -9.39
C GLY A 578 -10.86 -33.59 -8.55
N PRO A 579 -11.87 -33.47 -7.66
CA PRO A 579 -12.31 -34.54 -6.76
C PRO A 579 -12.74 -35.83 -7.46
N ASP A 580 -13.16 -35.73 -8.72
CA ASP A 580 -13.61 -36.83 -9.58
C ASP A 580 -12.53 -37.34 -10.55
N GLY A 581 -11.30 -36.82 -10.44
CA GLY A 581 -10.18 -37.12 -11.33
C GLY A 581 -10.18 -36.30 -12.63
N THR A 582 -11.10 -35.35 -12.81
CA THR A 582 -11.12 -34.45 -13.98
C THR A 582 -9.88 -33.56 -13.98
N PRO A 583 -9.12 -33.42 -15.09
CA PRO A 583 -8.00 -32.49 -15.17
C PRO A 583 -8.43 -31.07 -14.81
N ARG A 584 -7.72 -30.44 -13.87
CA ARG A 584 -7.97 -29.05 -13.49
C ARG A 584 -7.18 -28.14 -14.42
N PRO A 585 -7.79 -27.10 -15.02
CA PRO A 585 -7.06 -26.15 -15.84
C PRO A 585 -6.13 -25.32 -14.95
N VAL A 586 -4.86 -25.24 -15.34
CA VAL A 586 -3.83 -24.48 -14.64
C VAL A 586 -3.12 -23.59 -15.65
N ALA A 587 -2.88 -22.35 -15.27
CA ALA A 587 -2.03 -21.41 -15.98
C ALA A 587 -0.90 -20.96 -15.06
N GLY A 588 0.26 -20.62 -15.61
CA GLY A 588 1.36 -20.15 -14.77
C GLY A 588 2.63 -19.83 -15.51
N LYS A 589 3.65 -19.43 -14.75
CA LYS A 589 4.95 -19.09 -15.28
C LYS A 589 6.08 -19.48 -14.33
N THR A 590 7.08 -20.14 -14.89
CA THR A 590 8.38 -20.36 -14.24
C THR A 590 9.24 -19.09 -14.28
N GLY A 591 9.97 -18.84 -13.20
CA GLY A 591 11.00 -17.81 -13.10
C GLY A 591 12.33 -18.42 -12.74
N SER A 592 13.36 -18.04 -13.49
CA SER A 592 14.76 -18.32 -13.17
C SER A 592 15.57 -17.08 -13.46
N THR A 593 16.45 -16.72 -12.53
CA THR A 593 17.28 -15.53 -12.63
C THR A 593 18.63 -15.84 -13.27
N ASN A 594 19.33 -14.78 -13.68
CA ASN A 594 20.74 -14.90 -14.03
C ASN A 594 21.51 -15.42 -12.80
N ASP A 595 22.52 -16.26 -13.05
CA ASP A 595 23.32 -16.96 -12.03
C ASP A 595 22.52 -17.83 -11.05
N ASN A 596 21.25 -18.10 -11.35
CA ASN A 596 20.37 -18.99 -10.59
C ASN A 596 20.27 -18.66 -9.08
N LYS A 597 20.17 -17.36 -8.77
CA LYS A 597 20.07 -16.83 -7.40
C LYS A 597 18.66 -16.88 -6.82
N ALA A 598 17.65 -16.85 -7.70
CA ALA A 598 16.27 -17.09 -7.34
C ALA A 598 15.54 -17.98 -8.35
N ALA A 599 14.57 -18.73 -7.86
CA ALA A 599 13.75 -19.64 -8.64
C ALA A 599 12.29 -19.57 -8.19
N TRP A 600 11.38 -19.46 -9.15
CA TRP A 600 9.97 -19.19 -8.90
C TRP A 600 9.07 -20.08 -9.74
N PHE A 601 7.91 -20.41 -9.18
CA PHE A 601 6.75 -20.78 -9.97
C PHE A 601 5.54 -19.98 -9.49
N ALA A 602 4.96 -19.19 -10.40
CA ALA A 602 3.74 -18.43 -10.16
C ALA A 602 2.61 -19.09 -10.97
N GLY A 603 1.75 -19.84 -10.30
CA GLY A 603 0.68 -20.62 -10.92
C GLY A 603 -0.68 -20.26 -10.35
N TYR A 604 -1.72 -20.38 -11.17
CA TYR A 604 -3.08 -20.10 -10.77
C TYR A 604 -4.10 -21.00 -11.47
N ILE A 605 -5.22 -21.16 -10.77
CA ILE A 605 -6.50 -21.70 -11.24
C ILE A 605 -7.53 -20.55 -11.14
N PRO A 606 -8.74 -20.65 -11.70
CA PRO A 606 -9.72 -19.56 -11.60
C PRO A 606 -10.01 -19.12 -10.16
N GLN A 607 -9.96 -20.08 -9.23
CA GLN A 607 -10.33 -19.91 -7.82
C GLN A 607 -9.16 -19.52 -6.90
N LEU A 608 -7.91 -19.61 -7.35
CA LEU A 608 -6.75 -19.46 -6.46
C LEU A 608 -5.45 -19.21 -7.23
N THR A 609 -4.66 -18.25 -6.75
CA THR A 609 -3.27 -18.04 -7.17
C THR A 609 -2.32 -18.50 -6.08
N THR A 610 -1.29 -19.26 -6.44
CA THR A 610 -0.19 -19.64 -5.55
C THR A 610 1.17 -19.36 -6.18
N VAL A 611 2.06 -18.74 -5.41
CA VAL A 611 3.46 -18.53 -5.78
C VAL A 611 4.36 -19.30 -4.84
N VAL A 612 5.30 -20.06 -5.41
CA VAL A 612 6.39 -20.72 -4.69
C VAL A 612 7.71 -20.10 -5.11
N GLY A 613 8.50 -19.64 -4.15
CA GLY A 613 9.76 -18.94 -4.38
C GLY A 613 10.92 -19.53 -3.58
N LEU A 614 12.10 -19.50 -4.18
CA LEU A 614 13.38 -19.80 -3.56
C LEU A 614 14.36 -18.67 -3.88
N TYR A 615 15.16 -18.28 -2.90
CA TYR A 615 16.37 -17.49 -3.12
C TYR A 615 17.41 -17.82 -2.04
N GLN A 616 18.70 -17.68 -2.38
CA GLN A 616 19.78 -17.97 -1.45
C GLN A 616 20.55 -16.70 -1.08
N GLN A 617 20.85 -16.57 0.21
CA GLN A 617 21.72 -15.53 0.75
C GLN A 617 22.94 -16.13 1.43
N GLY A 618 24.09 -15.51 1.22
CA GLY A 618 25.34 -15.80 1.89
C GLY A 618 25.52 -15.03 3.20
N GLU A 619 26.72 -15.11 3.76
CA GLU A 619 27.09 -14.29 4.91
C GLU A 619 26.90 -12.79 4.60
N GLY A 620 26.35 -12.05 5.58
CA GLY A 620 26.07 -10.62 5.43
C GLY A 620 24.89 -10.28 4.50
N GLY A 621 24.11 -11.27 4.04
CA GLY A 621 22.91 -11.04 3.22
C GLY A 621 23.19 -10.86 1.73
N SER A 622 24.39 -11.19 1.25
CA SER A 622 24.73 -11.13 -0.18
C SER A 622 23.96 -12.19 -0.97
N GLU A 623 23.50 -11.87 -2.18
CA GLU A 623 22.77 -12.83 -3.03
C GLU A 623 23.73 -13.87 -3.64
N GLU A 624 23.44 -15.14 -3.41
CA GLU A 624 24.21 -16.27 -3.90
C GLU A 624 23.42 -17.14 -4.87
N THR A 625 24.14 -17.87 -5.73
CA THR A 625 23.55 -18.94 -6.53
C THR A 625 22.95 -20.01 -5.62
N ILE A 626 21.72 -20.44 -5.92
CA ILE A 626 21.07 -21.53 -5.21
C ILE A 626 21.91 -22.79 -5.36
N SER A 627 22.39 -23.30 -4.22
CA SER A 627 23.18 -24.53 -4.18
C SER A 627 22.30 -25.76 -4.45
N PRO A 628 22.85 -26.82 -5.09
CA PRO A 628 22.15 -28.08 -5.27
C PRO A 628 21.60 -28.64 -3.96
N PHE A 629 20.43 -29.26 -4.01
CA PHE A 629 19.85 -29.96 -2.87
C PHE A 629 18.90 -31.08 -3.30
N GLY A 630 18.81 -32.11 -2.47
CA GLY A 630 18.00 -33.30 -2.78
C GLY A 630 18.46 -33.94 -4.09
N GLU A 631 17.53 -34.09 -5.03
CA GLU A 631 17.80 -34.57 -6.38
C GLU A 631 18.16 -33.44 -7.38
N TRP A 632 17.99 -32.17 -6.98
CA TRP A 632 18.09 -31.02 -7.87
C TRP A 632 19.52 -30.52 -7.98
N GLN A 633 20.17 -30.83 -9.10
CA GLN A 633 21.54 -30.38 -9.41
C GLN A 633 21.59 -28.94 -9.95
N ASN A 634 20.47 -28.44 -10.50
CA ASN A 634 20.29 -27.06 -10.92
C ASN A 634 18.86 -26.62 -10.58
N VAL A 635 18.69 -25.68 -9.66
CA VAL A 635 17.38 -25.35 -9.09
C VAL A 635 16.75 -24.19 -9.87
N THR A 636 15.81 -24.48 -10.76
CA THR A 636 15.12 -23.48 -11.59
C THR A 636 13.63 -23.43 -11.23
N GLY A 637 12.86 -22.53 -11.85
CA GLY A 637 11.40 -22.51 -11.66
C GLY A 637 10.72 -23.82 -12.06
N GLY A 638 11.31 -24.56 -13.01
CA GLY A 638 10.81 -25.85 -13.51
C GLY A 638 11.25 -27.07 -12.68
N THR A 639 11.93 -26.88 -11.54
CA THR A 639 12.35 -27.97 -10.66
C THR A 639 11.54 -28.00 -9.36
N TRP A 640 12.17 -27.82 -8.20
CA TRP A 640 11.49 -27.88 -6.91
C TRP A 640 10.31 -26.89 -6.80
N PRO A 641 10.38 -25.62 -7.27
CA PRO A 641 9.27 -24.68 -7.12
C PRO A 641 7.94 -25.16 -7.72
N VAL A 642 7.92 -25.63 -8.98
CA VAL A 642 6.70 -26.13 -9.63
C VAL A 642 6.24 -27.47 -9.04
N THR A 643 7.16 -28.35 -8.65
CA THR A 643 6.81 -29.63 -8.00
C THR A 643 6.21 -29.40 -6.61
N ALA A 644 6.77 -28.47 -5.85
CA ALA A 644 6.23 -28.03 -4.56
C ALA A 644 4.86 -27.37 -4.73
N TRP A 645 4.70 -26.52 -5.75
CA TRP A 645 3.40 -25.94 -6.10
C TRP A 645 2.36 -27.03 -6.41
N ALA A 646 2.71 -28.02 -7.24
CA ALA A 646 1.80 -29.09 -7.63
C ALA A 646 1.40 -29.96 -6.42
N HIS A 647 2.37 -30.32 -5.57
CA HIS A 647 2.12 -31.03 -4.32
C HIS A 647 1.17 -30.26 -3.40
N TYR A 648 1.49 -29.01 -3.12
CA TYR A 648 0.69 -28.15 -2.24
C TYR A 648 -0.73 -27.92 -2.80
N MET A 649 -0.86 -27.53 -4.07
CA MET A 649 -2.14 -27.29 -4.72
C MET A 649 -2.99 -28.56 -4.80
N GLY A 650 -2.37 -29.72 -5.04
CA GLY A 650 -3.04 -31.02 -4.99
C GLY A 650 -3.70 -31.29 -3.64
N GLN A 651 -2.99 -30.99 -2.54
CA GLN A 651 -3.54 -31.15 -1.19
C GLN A 651 -4.70 -30.18 -0.91
N ILE A 652 -4.59 -28.91 -1.31
CA ILE A 652 -5.57 -27.89 -0.92
C ILE A 652 -6.79 -27.81 -1.85
N THR A 653 -6.72 -28.39 -3.05
CA THR A 653 -7.82 -28.41 -4.03
C THR A 653 -8.55 -29.76 -4.14
N GLU A 654 -8.16 -30.77 -3.35
CA GLU A 654 -8.75 -32.13 -3.39
C GLU A 654 -10.28 -32.15 -3.29
N GLY A 655 -10.87 -31.24 -2.50
CA GLY A 655 -12.32 -31.10 -2.33
C GLY A 655 -12.95 -29.91 -3.06
N MET A 656 -12.20 -29.21 -3.91
CA MET A 656 -12.64 -27.99 -4.58
C MET A 656 -13.28 -28.33 -5.93
N GLU A 657 -14.38 -27.68 -6.31
CA GLU A 657 -14.97 -27.82 -7.64
C GLU A 657 -14.00 -27.36 -8.74
N VAL A 658 -14.05 -27.97 -9.92
CA VAL A 658 -13.22 -27.57 -11.06
C VAL A 658 -13.91 -26.45 -11.84
N GLU A 659 -13.35 -25.25 -11.79
CA GLU A 659 -13.75 -24.14 -12.64
C GLU A 659 -12.87 -24.06 -13.89
N GLN A 660 -13.45 -23.61 -15.01
CA GLN A 660 -12.75 -23.42 -16.28
C GLN A 660 -12.32 -21.97 -16.49
N PHE A 661 -11.19 -21.76 -17.15
CA PHE A 661 -10.86 -20.45 -17.68
C PHE A 661 -11.78 -20.10 -18.87
N PRO A 662 -11.97 -18.82 -19.20
CA PRO A 662 -12.62 -18.43 -20.45
C PRO A 662 -11.93 -19.08 -21.66
N GLU A 663 -12.72 -19.59 -22.60
CA GLU A 663 -12.20 -20.24 -23.80
C GLU A 663 -11.63 -19.21 -24.78
N TYR A 664 -10.47 -19.53 -25.34
CA TYR A 664 -9.87 -18.82 -26.48
C TYR A 664 -9.69 -19.81 -27.63
N GLU A 665 -10.33 -19.53 -28.76
CA GLU A 665 -10.05 -20.25 -30.01
C GLU A 665 -9.03 -19.45 -30.82
N PRO A 666 -7.79 -19.94 -30.98
CA PRO A 666 -6.84 -19.27 -31.85
C PRO A 666 -7.37 -19.28 -33.30
N PRO A 667 -7.12 -18.21 -34.07
CA PRO A 667 -7.49 -18.19 -35.47
C PRO A 667 -6.86 -19.39 -36.19
N ALA A 668 -7.63 -20.02 -37.09
CA ALA A 668 -7.17 -21.18 -37.83
C ALA A 668 -5.80 -20.88 -38.47
N PRO A 669 -4.81 -21.78 -38.34
CA PRO A 669 -3.51 -21.56 -38.95
C PRO A 669 -3.72 -21.31 -40.45
N GLU A 670 -3.17 -20.20 -40.96
CA GLU A 670 -3.10 -20.01 -42.41
C GLU A 670 -2.43 -21.25 -43.00
N PRO A 671 -2.93 -21.79 -44.13
CA PRO A 671 -2.42 -23.04 -44.68
C PRO A 671 -0.92 -22.93 -44.88
N SER A 672 -0.18 -23.62 -44.01
CA SER A 672 1.25 -23.80 -44.16
C SER A 672 1.46 -24.57 -45.45
N PHE A 673 1.90 -23.89 -46.49
CA PHE A 673 2.57 -24.56 -47.60
C PHE A 673 3.92 -25.07 -47.08
N SER A 674 3.88 -26.21 -46.36
CA SER A 674 5.10 -26.98 -46.13
C SER A 674 5.59 -27.48 -47.50
N PRO A 675 6.84 -27.20 -47.90
CA PRO A 675 7.42 -27.83 -49.07
C PRO A 675 7.54 -29.32 -48.76
N SER A 676 6.65 -30.12 -49.35
CA SER A 676 6.74 -31.57 -49.29
C SER A 676 8.05 -32.02 -49.95
N THR A 677 8.72 -32.94 -49.29
CA THR A 677 9.97 -33.60 -49.69
C THR A 677 10.05 -33.85 -51.18
N SER A 678 11.08 -33.30 -51.80
CA SER A 678 11.54 -33.57 -53.16
C SER A 678 11.55 -35.07 -53.51
N PRO A 679 10.84 -35.50 -54.57
CA PRO A 679 11.34 -36.51 -55.47
C PRO A 679 12.01 -35.83 -56.69
N SER A 680 13.15 -36.41 -57.07
CA SER A 680 13.97 -36.16 -58.25
C SER A 680 13.22 -35.65 -59.49
N PRO A 681 13.72 -34.64 -60.22
CA PRO A 681 13.00 -33.97 -61.28
C PRO A 681 12.82 -34.87 -62.51
N SER A 682 11.56 -35.05 -62.91
CA SER A 682 11.20 -35.53 -64.24
C SER A 682 11.18 -34.34 -65.20
N ASN A 683 12.00 -34.40 -66.24
CA ASN A 683 12.10 -33.40 -67.30
C ASN A 683 10.78 -33.23 -68.05
N THR A 684 10.11 -32.09 -67.84
CA THR A 684 9.19 -31.49 -68.81
C THR A 684 9.68 -30.05 -69.02
N PRO A 685 9.97 -29.61 -70.26
CA PRO A 685 10.46 -28.26 -70.48
C PRO A 685 9.35 -27.24 -70.17
N GLU A 686 9.50 -26.52 -69.06
CA GLU A 686 8.65 -25.38 -68.71
C GLU A 686 8.87 -24.24 -69.72
N ALA A 687 7.76 -23.65 -70.18
CA ALA A 687 7.80 -22.50 -71.07
C ALA A 687 8.43 -21.31 -70.32
N LEU A 688 9.63 -20.91 -70.76
CA LEU A 688 10.33 -19.75 -70.23
C LEU A 688 9.71 -18.45 -70.76
N VAL A 689 9.60 -17.46 -69.89
CA VAL A 689 9.10 -16.12 -70.20
C VAL A 689 10.16 -15.08 -69.78
N THR A 690 10.36 -14.06 -70.61
CA THR A 690 11.36 -13.01 -70.32
C THR A 690 10.80 -11.98 -69.34
N VAL A 691 11.53 -11.69 -68.26
CA VAL A 691 11.21 -10.60 -67.32
C VAL A 691 11.46 -9.26 -68.03
N PRO A 692 10.47 -8.36 -68.15
CA PRO A 692 10.67 -7.09 -68.84
C PRO A 692 11.63 -6.18 -68.06
N ALA A 693 12.69 -5.71 -68.72
CA ALA A 693 13.70 -4.84 -68.09
C ALA A 693 13.28 -3.36 -68.03
N ASP A 694 12.27 -2.97 -68.81
CA ASP A 694 11.76 -1.61 -68.94
C ASP A 694 10.71 -1.24 -67.87
N LEU A 695 10.58 -2.03 -66.81
CA LEU A 695 9.67 -1.77 -65.68
C LEU A 695 10.25 -0.74 -64.69
N ILE A 696 11.57 -0.56 -64.67
CA ILE A 696 12.23 0.42 -63.81
C ILE A 696 11.79 1.84 -64.21
N GLY A 697 11.37 2.64 -63.24
CA GLY A 697 10.83 3.99 -63.43
C GLY A 697 9.34 4.04 -63.75
N GLN A 698 8.66 2.90 -63.90
CA GLN A 698 7.20 2.87 -64.07
C GLN A 698 6.48 2.92 -62.72
N GLN A 699 5.18 3.24 -62.77
CA GLN A 699 4.30 3.09 -61.62
C GLN A 699 4.07 1.61 -61.30
N VAL A 700 4.14 1.25 -60.02
CA VAL A 700 4.06 -0.13 -59.52
C VAL A 700 2.80 -0.86 -60.03
N ALA A 701 1.66 -0.18 -60.10
CA ALA A 701 0.42 -0.76 -60.63
C ALA A 701 0.55 -1.22 -62.10
N ALA A 702 1.27 -0.46 -62.94
CA ALA A 702 1.52 -0.82 -64.33
C ALA A 702 2.52 -1.97 -64.45
N ALA A 703 3.55 -1.98 -63.62
CA ALA A 703 4.55 -3.05 -63.57
C ALA A 703 3.94 -4.38 -63.10
N MET A 704 3.10 -4.36 -62.07
CA MET A 704 2.38 -5.53 -61.56
C MET A 704 1.44 -6.13 -62.61
N ALA A 705 0.65 -5.28 -63.29
CA ALA A 705 -0.27 -5.74 -64.33
C ALA A 705 0.49 -6.43 -65.48
N ARG A 706 1.66 -5.90 -65.84
CA ARG A 706 2.49 -6.45 -66.92
C ARG A 706 3.17 -7.77 -66.53
N LEU A 707 3.70 -7.89 -65.31
CA LEU A 707 4.27 -9.15 -64.80
C LEU A 707 3.19 -10.23 -64.66
N SER A 708 2.02 -9.87 -64.12
CA SER A 708 0.88 -10.79 -63.98
C SER A 708 0.38 -11.29 -65.34
N GLY A 709 0.33 -10.42 -66.35
CA GLY A 709 -0.03 -10.78 -67.72
C GLY A 709 0.95 -11.78 -68.38
N LEU A 710 2.21 -11.80 -67.93
CA LEU A 710 3.23 -12.76 -68.33
C LEU A 710 3.20 -14.04 -67.49
N GLY A 711 2.33 -14.12 -66.48
CA GLY A 711 2.27 -15.22 -65.51
C GLY A 711 3.45 -15.23 -64.55
N LEU A 712 4.02 -14.08 -64.23
CA LEU A 712 5.09 -13.89 -63.25
C LEU A 712 4.51 -13.13 -62.05
N PRO A 713 4.32 -13.75 -60.87
CA PRO A 713 3.75 -13.07 -59.71
C PRO A 713 4.69 -11.98 -59.19
N PRO A 714 4.27 -10.70 -59.08
CA PRO A 714 5.12 -9.65 -58.54
C PRO A 714 5.14 -9.66 -57.01
N VAL A 715 6.31 -9.46 -56.40
CA VAL A 715 6.49 -9.25 -54.95
C VAL A 715 7.03 -7.84 -54.73
N ILE A 716 6.33 -7.02 -53.94
CA ILE A 716 6.76 -5.63 -53.68
C ILE A 716 7.64 -5.59 -52.44
N VAL A 717 8.76 -4.88 -52.55
CA VAL A 717 9.60 -4.48 -51.43
C VAL A 717 9.65 -2.97 -51.42
N ASP A 718 9.10 -2.37 -50.37
CA ASP A 718 9.11 -0.92 -50.21
C ASP A 718 10.50 -0.43 -49.79
N VAL A 719 11.00 0.59 -50.49
CA VAL A 719 12.33 1.17 -50.28
C VAL A 719 12.19 2.70 -50.22
N GLU A 720 12.76 3.30 -49.17
CA GLU A 720 12.82 4.75 -49.01
C GLU A 720 13.72 5.35 -50.11
N ASN A 721 13.16 6.27 -50.91
CA ASN A 721 13.86 6.85 -52.06
C ASN A 721 13.27 8.21 -52.47
N GLU A 722 14.11 9.07 -53.04
CA GLU A 722 13.72 10.41 -53.52
C GLU A 722 12.75 10.38 -54.72
N ALA A 723 12.59 9.25 -55.41
CA ALA A 723 11.62 9.09 -56.48
C ALA A 723 10.18 9.18 -55.95
N ALA A 724 9.24 9.64 -56.79
CA ALA A 724 7.83 9.73 -56.42
C ALA A 724 7.29 8.38 -55.89
N ARG A 725 6.44 8.44 -54.85
CA ARG A 725 5.84 7.26 -54.24
C ARG A 725 5.17 6.36 -55.28
N GLY A 726 5.42 5.06 -55.20
CA GLY A 726 4.92 4.05 -56.14
C GLY A 726 5.79 3.83 -57.38
N THR A 727 6.92 4.54 -57.52
CA THR A 727 7.86 4.32 -58.63
C THR A 727 8.69 3.06 -58.41
N VAL A 728 8.75 2.16 -59.39
CA VAL A 728 9.62 0.96 -59.36
C VAL A 728 11.08 1.39 -59.51
N LEU A 729 11.90 1.06 -58.52
CA LEU A 729 13.32 1.41 -58.43
C LEU A 729 14.23 0.32 -59.01
N SER A 730 13.86 -0.95 -58.79
CA SER A 730 14.59 -2.10 -59.31
C SER A 730 13.66 -3.28 -59.56
N VAL A 731 14.07 -4.17 -60.47
CA VAL A 731 13.32 -5.37 -60.88
C VAL A 731 14.28 -6.55 -60.85
N GLN A 732 13.98 -7.55 -60.04
CA GLN A 732 14.79 -8.77 -59.95
C GLN A 732 14.78 -9.52 -61.29
N GLN A 733 15.97 -9.97 -61.74
CA GLN A 733 16.14 -10.75 -62.97
C GLN A 733 15.64 -10.05 -64.25
N ALA A 734 15.59 -8.72 -64.25
CA ALA A 734 15.27 -7.90 -65.42
C ALA A 734 16.04 -8.36 -66.68
N GLY A 735 15.30 -8.67 -67.76
CA GLY A 735 15.84 -9.13 -69.03
C GLY A 735 16.20 -10.62 -69.12
N GLN A 736 16.07 -11.38 -68.02
CA GLN A 736 16.34 -12.83 -68.00
C GLN A 736 15.10 -13.64 -68.37
N GLN A 737 15.30 -14.84 -68.92
CA GLN A 737 14.25 -15.83 -69.14
C GLN A 737 14.07 -16.67 -67.88
N VAL A 738 12.85 -16.71 -67.35
CA VAL A 738 12.49 -17.47 -66.15
C VAL A 738 11.28 -18.35 -66.42
N PRO A 739 11.10 -19.49 -65.73
CA PRO A 739 9.87 -20.27 -65.83
C PRO A 739 8.64 -19.45 -65.48
N ARG A 740 7.54 -19.69 -66.18
CA ARG A 740 6.24 -19.08 -65.83
C ARG A 740 5.84 -19.49 -64.41
N GLY A 741 5.38 -18.55 -63.60
CA GLY A 741 5.11 -18.73 -62.16
C GLY A 741 6.24 -18.28 -61.25
N THR A 742 7.43 -17.95 -61.79
CA THR A 742 8.54 -17.38 -61.01
C THR A 742 8.16 -16.02 -60.43
N GLU A 743 8.31 -15.86 -59.12
CA GLU A 743 8.07 -14.60 -58.44
C GLU A 743 9.14 -13.56 -58.81
N ILE A 744 8.73 -12.34 -59.13
CA ILE A 744 9.62 -11.24 -59.50
C ILE A 744 9.52 -10.15 -58.45
N ARG A 745 10.60 -9.96 -57.70
CA ARG A 745 10.70 -8.87 -56.72
C ARG A 745 10.86 -7.52 -57.41
N LEU A 746 10.04 -6.56 -56.99
CA LEU A 746 10.10 -5.15 -57.37
C LEU A 746 10.44 -4.33 -56.13
N GLU A 747 11.52 -3.55 -56.17
CA GLU A 747 11.73 -2.52 -55.15
C GLU A 747 10.97 -1.25 -55.57
N VAL A 748 10.18 -0.67 -54.67
CA VAL A 748 9.26 0.42 -54.97
C VAL A 748 9.48 1.59 -54.02
N SER A 749 9.57 2.81 -54.56
CA SER A 749 9.77 4.03 -53.77
C SER A 749 8.58 4.33 -52.86
N THR A 750 8.84 4.60 -51.58
CA THR A 750 7.85 5.16 -50.65
C THR A 750 7.76 6.69 -50.69
N GLY A 751 8.65 7.35 -51.45
CA GLY A 751 8.74 8.82 -51.55
C GLY A 751 9.82 9.44 -50.65
N PRO A 752 10.21 10.71 -50.88
CA PRO A 752 11.17 11.42 -50.05
C PRO A 752 10.61 11.68 -48.64
N ARG A 753 11.49 11.65 -47.65
CA ARG A 753 11.17 11.86 -46.23
C ARG A 753 10.63 13.27 -45.98
N GLU A 754 9.40 13.38 -45.46
CA GLU A 754 8.91 14.66 -44.94
C GLU A 754 9.70 15.02 -43.68
N ARG A 755 10.35 16.19 -43.67
CA ARG A 755 11.06 16.68 -42.48
C ARG A 755 10.01 17.20 -41.49
N THR A 756 10.01 16.64 -40.29
CA THR A 756 9.20 17.11 -39.17
C THR A 756 10.06 17.85 -38.15
N THR A 757 9.43 18.75 -37.41
CA THR A 757 10.02 19.50 -36.30
C THR A 757 8.99 19.58 -35.18
N LYS A 758 9.44 19.76 -33.92
CA LYS A 758 8.53 19.83 -32.77
C LYS A 758 8.13 21.27 -32.48
N VAL A 759 6.88 21.47 -32.08
CA VAL A 759 6.44 22.74 -31.49
C VAL A 759 7.27 22.98 -30.21
N PRO A 760 8.01 24.10 -30.09
CA PRO A 760 8.88 24.34 -28.94
C PRO A 760 8.12 24.31 -27.61
N GLY A 761 8.71 23.74 -26.56
CA GLY A 761 8.13 23.76 -25.20
C GLY A 761 8.37 25.07 -24.46
N GLY A 762 7.53 25.42 -23.48
CA GLY A 762 7.62 26.66 -22.68
C GLY A 762 7.16 27.92 -23.42
N LEU A 763 6.22 27.79 -24.36
CA LEU A 763 5.53 28.87 -25.03
C LEU A 763 4.36 29.39 -24.16
N VAL A 764 3.59 28.51 -23.53
CA VAL A 764 2.53 28.80 -22.57
C VAL A 764 3.13 29.44 -21.33
N GLY A 765 2.54 30.55 -20.88
CA GLY A 765 3.06 31.37 -19.79
C GLY A 765 4.20 32.32 -20.20
N SER A 766 4.71 32.25 -21.44
CA SER A 766 5.70 33.20 -21.94
C SER A 766 5.04 34.44 -22.56
N ASN A 767 5.81 35.52 -22.74
CA ASN A 767 5.32 36.70 -23.45
C ASN A 767 5.21 36.44 -24.97
N GLU A 768 4.25 37.09 -25.63
CA GLU A 768 3.98 36.93 -27.07
C GLU A 768 5.25 37.03 -27.94
N GLY A 769 6.10 38.04 -27.69
CA GLY A 769 7.31 38.28 -28.48
C GLY A 769 8.30 37.11 -28.43
N SER A 770 8.49 36.53 -27.24
CA SER A 770 9.32 35.35 -27.02
C SER A 770 8.72 34.12 -27.72
N ALA A 771 7.41 33.89 -27.57
CA ALA A 771 6.75 32.74 -28.16
C ALA A 771 6.85 32.74 -29.71
N ARG A 772 6.59 33.90 -30.33
CA ARG A 772 6.70 34.06 -31.79
C ARG A 772 8.12 33.78 -32.30
N ALA A 773 9.13 34.34 -31.63
CA ALA A 773 10.52 34.14 -32.00
C ALA A 773 10.94 32.67 -31.89
N ARG A 774 10.48 31.98 -30.84
CA ARG A 774 10.80 30.56 -30.62
C ARG A 774 10.14 29.64 -31.65
N VAL A 775 8.86 29.88 -31.98
CA VAL A 775 8.17 29.15 -33.05
C VAL A 775 8.86 29.39 -34.39
N GLN A 776 9.23 30.64 -34.71
CA GLN A 776 9.90 30.96 -35.97
C GLN A 776 11.31 30.35 -36.07
N ASN A 777 12.06 30.33 -34.97
CA ASN A 777 13.38 29.70 -34.91
C ASN A 777 13.33 28.17 -35.03
N ALA A 778 12.19 27.54 -34.72
CA ALA A 778 11.98 26.11 -34.90
C ALA A 778 11.60 25.70 -36.33
N GLY A 779 11.62 26.64 -37.28
CA GLY A 779 11.23 26.41 -38.67
C GLY A 779 9.71 26.37 -38.87
N LEU A 780 8.93 26.90 -37.92
CA LEU A 780 7.47 26.92 -37.94
C LEU A 780 6.91 28.33 -38.16
N GLN A 781 5.66 28.43 -38.57
CA GLN A 781 5.00 29.71 -38.86
C GLN A 781 4.10 30.15 -37.68
N PRO A 782 4.45 31.21 -36.93
CA PRO A 782 3.62 31.68 -35.83
C PRO A 782 2.38 32.43 -36.33
N GLU A 783 1.21 32.08 -35.82
CA GLU A 783 -0.06 32.78 -36.03
C GLU A 783 -0.58 33.26 -34.66
N VAL A 784 -0.65 34.57 -34.42
CA VAL A 784 -1.09 35.10 -33.11
C VAL A 784 -2.58 35.39 -33.11
N VAL A 785 -3.27 34.96 -32.06
CA VAL A 785 -4.70 35.22 -31.83
C VAL A 785 -4.89 35.69 -30.39
N TYR A 786 -5.78 36.64 -30.16
CA TYR A 786 -6.06 37.15 -28.82
C TYR A 786 -7.36 36.60 -28.26
N GLU A 787 -7.34 36.20 -27.00
CA GLU A 787 -8.50 35.70 -26.26
C GLU A 787 -8.59 36.41 -24.90
N ALA A 788 -9.79 36.65 -24.38
CA ALA A 788 -9.95 37.23 -23.04
C ALA A 788 -9.68 36.15 -21.98
N SER A 789 -8.96 36.49 -20.92
CA SER A 789 -8.67 35.57 -19.82
C SER A 789 -8.67 36.32 -18.51
N GLU A 790 -9.42 35.81 -17.53
CA GLU A 790 -9.44 36.36 -16.17
C GLU A 790 -8.22 35.92 -15.35
N ASP A 791 -7.63 34.78 -15.71
CA ASP A 791 -6.56 34.12 -14.95
C ASP A 791 -5.15 34.41 -15.48
N VAL A 792 -5.03 34.79 -16.76
CA VAL A 792 -3.74 35.00 -17.44
C VAL A 792 -3.55 36.47 -17.79
N GLY A 793 -2.46 37.08 -17.33
CA GLY A 793 -2.15 38.48 -17.57
C GLY A 793 -2.04 38.86 -19.06
N GLN A 794 -2.42 40.09 -19.40
CA GLN A 794 -2.40 40.59 -20.78
C GLN A 794 -1.00 40.43 -21.42
N GLY A 795 -0.96 39.91 -22.65
CA GLY A 795 0.28 39.70 -23.41
C GLY A 795 1.01 38.38 -23.12
N VAL A 796 0.44 37.52 -22.28
CA VAL A 796 0.96 36.18 -21.95
C VAL A 796 0.23 35.12 -22.76
N VAL A 797 0.96 34.13 -23.27
CA VAL A 797 0.40 33.00 -24.02
C VAL A 797 -0.40 32.08 -23.11
N ILE A 798 -1.66 31.85 -23.45
CA ILE A 798 -2.60 30.96 -22.76
C ILE A 798 -2.38 29.50 -23.20
N ARG A 799 -2.20 29.29 -24.51
CA ARG A 799 -2.09 27.96 -25.14
C ARG A 799 -1.58 28.07 -26.57
N THR A 800 -1.11 26.97 -27.14
CA THR A 800 -0.74 26.86 -28.57
C THR A 800 -1.51 25.74 -29.26
N GLU A 801 -1.74 25.88 -30.57
CA GLU A 801 -2.34 24.85 -31.42
C GLU A 801 -1.55 24.71 -32.72
N PRO A 802 -0.93 23.55 -33.01
CA PRO A 802 -0.81 22.38 -32.14
C PRO A 802 -0.08 22.67 -30.82
N GLY A 803 -0.31 21.84 -29.81
CA GLY A 803 0.27 22.00 -28.48
C GLY A 803 1.80 21.86 -28.48
N GLU A 804 2.44 22.35 -27.43
CA GLU A 804 3.88 22.19 -27.22
C GLU A 804 4.32 20.71 -27.29
N GLY A 805 5.48 20.44 -27.88
CA GLY A 805 6.01 19.09 -28.05
C GLY A 805 5.40 18.29 -29.20
N THR A 806 4.32 18.77 -29.82
CA THR A 806 3.69 18.12 -30.98
C THR A 806 4.65 18.11 -32.16
N GLU A 807 4.84 16.95 -32.79
CA GLU A 807 5.66 16.79 -33.99
C GLU A 807 4.84 17.16 -35.23
N VAL A 808 5.32 18.11 -36.02
CA VAL A 808 4.61 18.66 -37.18
C VAL A 808 5.56 18.80 -38.37
N PRO A 809 5.08 18.77 -39.62
CA PRO A 809 5.94 19.06 -40.77
C PRO A 809 6.62 20.43 -40.67
N GLU A 810 7.88 20.54 -41.11
CA GLU A 810 8.60 21.81 -41.17
C GLU A 810 7.80 22.85 -41.98
N GLY A 811 7.71 24.09 -41.50
CA GLY A 811 6.87 25.14 -42.08
C GLY A 811 5.40 25.12 -41.66
N SER A 812 4.96 24.18 -40.82
CA SER A 812 3.60 24.14 -40.28
C SER A 812 3.26 25.39 -39.46
N ARG A 813 1.96 25.77 -39.45
CA ARG A 813 1.46 26.89 -38.66
C ARG A 813 1.21 26.48 -37.21
N VAL A 814 1.65 27.31 -36.28
CA VAL A 814 1.36 27.20 -34.84
C VAL A 814 0.59 28.43 -34.41
N ARG A 815 -0.66 28.24 -34.02
CA ARG A 815 -1.52 29.27 -33.45
C ARG A 815 -1.09 29.52 -32.00
N ILE A 816 -0.64 30.73 -31.70
CA ILE A 816 -0.26 31.19 -30.37
C ILE A 816 -1.42 32.03 -29.84
N VAL A 817 -2.12 31.53 -28.82
CA VAL A 817 -3.26 32.25 -28.23
C VAL A 817 -2.80 33.06 -27.03
N VAL A 818 -2.93 34.38 -27.12
CA VAL A 818 -2.41 35.35 -26.16
C VAL A 818 -3.56 36.01 -25.40
N SER A 819 -3.39 36.14 -24.09
CA SER A 819 -4.37 36.84 -23.26
C SER A 819 -4.45 38.31 -23.61
N SER A 820 -5.68 38.80 -23.81
CA SER A 820 -6.00 40.23 -23.91
C SER A 820 -6.30 40.88 -22.55
N GLY A 821 -6.20 40.13 -21.45
CA GLY A 821 -6.62 40.52 -20.11
C GLY A 821 -8.09 40.16 -19.82
N PRO A 822 -8.60 40.46 -18.60
CA PRO A 822 -9.98 40.18 -18.24
C PRO A 822 -10.94 40.98 -19.14
N GLY A 823 -11.94 40.29 -19.69
CA GLY A 823 -12.89 40.89 -20.62
C GLY A 823 -13.66 42.04 -19.97
N ILE A 824 -13.67 43.21 -20.61
CA ILE A 824 -14.52 44.33 -20.17
C ILE A 824 -15.99 43.92 -20.41
N GLY A 825 -16.66 43.46 -19.36
CA GLY A 825 -18.07 43.10 -19.40
C GLY A 825 -18.94 44.30 -19.77
N LEU A 826 -19.61 44.23 -20.91
CA LEU A 826 -20.80 45.04 -21.17
C LEU A 826 -21.92 44.56 -20.23
N PRO A 827 -22.64 45.45 -19.53
CA PRO A 827 -23.65 45.03 -18.57
C PRO A 827 -24.87 44.46 -19.30
N THR A 828 -25.13 43.17 -19.11
CA THR A 828 -26.41 42.53 -19.44
C THR A 828 -27.47 43.07 -18.48
N GLY A 829 -28.37 43.89 -18.99
CA GLY A 829 -29.56 44.31 -18.27
C GLY A 829 -30.57 43.18 -18.20
N GLU A 830 -31.07 42.89 -17.00
CA GLU A 830 -32.37 42.27 -16.79
C GLU A 830 -33.09 42.92 -15.59
N PRO A 831 -34.43 42.88 -15.58
CA PRO A 831 -35.25 44.00 -15.13
C PRO A 831 -35.55 44.01 -13.62
N SER A 832 -35.89 45.22 -13.19
CA SER A 832 -36.46 45.63 -11.92
C SER A 832 -37.49 44.66 -11.31
N GLY A 833 -37.20 44.18 -10.10
CA GLY A 833 -38.18 43.91 -9.04
C GLY A 833 -37.97 44.93 -7.89
N PRO A 834 -39.02 45.51 -7.28
CA PRO A 834 -38.86 46.70 -6.45
C PRO A 834 -38.66 46.41 -4.96
N GLY A 835 -37.85 47.26 -4.33
CA GLY A 835 -37.90 47.60 -2.89
C GLY A 835 -36.95 46.79 -2.02
N GLY A 836 -36.08 47.37 -1.20
CA GLY A 836 -35.83 48.78 -0.88
C GLY A 836 -34.90 48.85 0.33
N GLY A 837 -34.14 49.95 0.40
CA GLY A 837 -33.76 50.58 1.67
C GLY A 837 -32.44 50.20 2.32
N GLY A 838 -31.49 51.15 2.23
CA GLY A 838 -30.52 51.50 3.29
C GLY A 838 -29.30 50.58 3.43
N GLY A 839 -28.06 51.05 3.53
CA GLY A 839 -27.54 52.39 3.78
C GLY A 839 -26.19 52.26 4.48
N GLY A 840 -25.26 53.19 4.20
CA GLY A 840 -24.02 53.44 4.95
C GLY A 840 -22.91 52.41 4.67
N GLY A 841 -21.79 52.76 4.05
CA GLY A 841 -20.85 53.79 4.52
C GLY A 841 -19.87 53.11 5.48
N GLY A 842 -18.56 53.19 5.34
CA GLY A 842 -17.68 53.96 4.47
C GLY A 842 -16.28 53.90 5.07
N GLY A 843 -15.27 54.20 4.24
CA GLY A 843 -13.91 54.57 4.67
C GLY A 843 -13.06 53.41 5.21
N GLY A 844 -11.81 53.22 4.80
CA GLY A 844 -10.91 54.11 4.10
C GLY A 844 -9.50 53.91 4.65
N GLY A 845 -8.50 54.01 3.78
CA GLY A 845 -7.11 54.27 4.15
C GLY A 845 -6.20 53.05 4.21
N GLY A 846 -5.38 52.86 3.16
CA GLY A 846 -4.09 52.17 3.24
C GLY A 846 -3.04 53.04 3.94
N PRO A 847 -1.75 53.03 3.54
CA PRO A 847 -0.98 51.99 2.84
C PRO A 847 0.41 51.73 3.51
N GLY A 848 1.20 50.84 2.92
CA GLY A 848 2.66 50.71 3.11
C GLY A 848 3.06 49.61 4.09
N GLY A 849 3.99 48.70 3.82
CA GLY A 849 5.02 48.60 2.78
C GLY A 849 6.30 48.08 3.45
N GLY A 850 6.99 47.13 2.80
CA GLY A 850 8.41 46.82 3.07
C GLY A 850 8.69 45.42 3.61
N ASP A 851 9.47 44.70 2.79
CA ASP A 851 10.23 43.45 2.97
C ASP A 851 9.50 42.09 2.94
#